data_AF-A0A9P1F550-F1
#
_entry.id   AF-A0A9P1F550-F1
#
_cell.length_a   1.000
_cell.length_b   1.000
_cell.length_c   1.000
_cell.angle_alpha   90.00
_cell.angle_beta   90.00
_cell.angle_gamma   90.00
#
_symmetry.space_group_name_H-M   'P 1'
#
loop_
_entity.id
_entity.type
_entity.pdbx_description
1 polymer ?
#
loop_
_entity_poly.entity_id
_entity_poly.type
_entity_poly.pdbx_seq_one_letter_code
_entity_poly.pdbx_strand_id
1 'polypeptide(L)'
;MGVLQDKVAGILRIEDQQFARELLAEIIGTFFLLLIGNAANIQSAAAIGGNSTSCHIAWGIGFMFAVYLAASVSGGHLNPAISVAQSILGNLPPWKIIPYAIAQVIGAFLGAAVAYFGHHDDLWKLDGGIRQVTGGQATAGLFTTFPPDHMSVWGSLLDQIIGTAMLSGLVCLITDKRHQIPTGVVPVLAGSIMSMVAMTFGANGGFAINPARDFGPRLFCLCAGYGWEVFSAHNYYFWIPIVGALIGAVIGAWIYKIFVGLHGMNESLDIQPTKGYNDMQRNSEGILIGYDNTLSRARGEIAAQKPYVPSYQVFESSPMLWWWESQYWLPRGVNWADMNNKTTDSGFMYPHYSHLWMTVLTGLSLIVYRIVFENYIFVPLAYFLSRKNAPETRQGQLDREKKYSRMAECAMRCLYYTISFITGVYLVSGESHLYDISECWRNWPFHPVPTAVSWYYWIQGGFYISLVFGILFLDAKRSDFYQMLFHHLITLTLIGISWIMNMVRVGTLILVSHDAVDILIDLAKILRYEGLDNALAVCFAGVLLVWVATRLVYYPFWIIRSVWFDAPAFIQDDYEWLNMGQQPMAPRFIMMLLSALLILHIFWAYILFKIAYDSVNEGVLDDVREDYDEISKCNREKAKTKNKDD
;
A
#
# COMPACT_ATOMS: atom_id res chain seq x y z
N MET A 1 -16.28 -27.53 13.28
CA MET A 1 -16.30 -26.10 12.91
C MET A 1 -15.41 -25.27 13.83
N GLY A 2 -15.56 -25.33 15.16
CA GLY A 2 -14.72 -24.59 16.12
C GLY A 2 -13.21 -24.83 15.99
N VAL A 3 -12.74 -26.08 15.88
CA VAL A 3 -11.30 -26.39 15.74
C VAL A 3 -10.67 -25.81 14.47
N LEU A 4 -11.43 -25.74 13.37
CA LEU A 4 -10.95 -25.14 12.11
C LEU A 4 -10.92 -23.61 12.25
N GLN A 5 -11.93 -23.03 12.89
CA GLN A 5 -12.00 -21.60 13.17
C GLN A 5 -10.89 -21.15 14.12
N ASP A 6 -10.57 -21.93 15.15
CA ASP A 6 -9.48 -21.67 16.09
C ASP A 6 -8.10 -21.84 15.46
N LYS A 7 -7.93 -22.81 14.55
CA LYS A 7 -6.69 -22.96 13.77
C LYS A 7 -6.50 -21.83 12.77
N VAL A 8 -7.54 -21.46 12.04
CA VAL A 8 -7.51 -20.33 11.08
C VAL A 8 -7.31 -19.02 11.83
N ALA A 9 -7.97 -18.84 12.97
CA ALA A 9 -7.75 -17.69 13.84
C ALA A 9 -6.31 -17.68 14.36
N GLY A 10 -5.77 -18.79 14.87
CA GLY A 10 -4.38 -18.85 15.34
C GLY A 10 -3.34 -18.52 14.27
N ILE A 11 -3.60 -18.85 13.00
CA ILE A 11 -2.71 -18.54 11.86
C ILE A 11 -2.83 -17.07 11.42
N LEU A 12 -4.04 -16.52 11.40
CA LEU A 12 -4.30 -15.16 10.90
C LEU A 12 -4.24 -14.08 11.99
N ARG A 13 -4.25 -14.47 13.27
CA ARG A 13 -4.33 -13.54 14.39
C ARG A 13 -2.97 -12.94 14.65
N ILE A 14 -2.88 -11.66 14.35
CA ILE A 14 -1.76 -10.81 14.74
C ILE A 14 -1.91 -10.52 16.24
N GLU A 15 -1.22 -11.25 17.11
CA GLU A 15 -1.25 -11.02 18.57
C GLU A 15 -0.14 -10.04 19.01
N ASP A 16 1.06 -10.20 18.45
CA ASP A 16 2.29 -9.54 18.96
C ASP A 16 2.56 -8.14 18.38
N GLN A 17 1.88 -7.75 17.30
CA GLN A 17 2.12 -6.48 16.59
C GLN A 17 0.92 -5.53 16.76
N GLN A 18 0.82 -4.89 17.93
CA GLN A 18 -0.26 -3.93 18.23
C GLN A 18 -0.40 -2.87 17.13
N PHE A 19 0.71 -2.28 16.70
CA PHE A 19 0.70 -1.23 15.68
C PHE A 19 0.17 -1.71 14.32
N ALA A 20 0.48 -2.94 13.91
CA ALA A 20 -0.06 -3.49 12.65
C ALA A 20 -1.59 -3.66 12.73
N ARG A 21 -2.11 -4.10 13.88
CA ARG A 21 -3.56 -4.20 14.11
C ARG A 21 -4.23 -2.84 14.07
N GLU A 22 -3.60 -1.81 14.63
CA GLU A 22 -4.09 -0.43 14.58
C GLU A 22 -4.18 0.06 13.12
N LEU A 23 -3.16 -0.17 12.30
CA LEU A 23 -3.18 0.22 10.88
C LEU A 23 -4.27 -0.53 10.10
N LEU A 24 -4.44 -1.84 10.34
CA LEU A 24 -5.52 -2.62 9.72
C LEU A 24 -6.91 -2.12 10.14
N ALA A 25 -7.08 -1.72 11.40
CA ALA A 25 -8.30 -1.14 11.91
C ALA A 25 -8.61 0.22 11.26
N GLU A 26 -7.60 1.08 11.07
CA GLU A 26 -7.75 2.34 10.34
C GLU A 26 -8.06 2.12 8.85
N ILE A 27 -7.42 1.14 8.20
CA ILE A 27 -7.74 0.76 6.80
C ILE A 27 -9.20 0.32 6.69
N ILE A 28 -9.63 -0.66 7.50
CA ILE A 28 -10.97 -1.25 7.36
C ILE A 28 -12.07 -0.27 7.77
N GLY A 29 -11.84 0.54 8.81
CA GLY A 29 -12.78 1.57 9.23
C GLY A 29 -12.95 2.63 8.15
N THR A 30 -11.85 3.18 7.61
CA THR A 30 -11.94 4.19 6.54
C THR A 30 -12.48 3.58 5.24
N PHE A 31 -12.19 2.30 4.94
CA PHE A 31 -12.80 1.57 3.83
C PHE A 31 -14.32 1.55 3.91
N PHE A 32 -14.90 1.12 5.03
CA PHE A 32 -16.36 1.07 5.18
C PHE A 32 -16.99 2.46 5.22
N LEU A 33 -16.32 3.45 5.82
CA LEU A 33 -16.76 4.84 5.76
C LEU A 33 -16.94 5.32 4.31
N LEU A 34 -15.92 5.12 3.47
CA LEU A 34 -15.97 5.59 2.08
C LEU A 34 -16.83 4.74 1.18
N LEU A 35 -16.88 3.42 1.39
CA LEU A 35 -17.78 2.53 0.66
C LEU A 35 -19.24 2.97 0.85
N ILE A 36 -19.67 3.12 2.10
CA ILE A 36 -21.06 3.49 2.42
C ILE A 36 -21.37 4.91 1.98
N GLY A 37 -20.46 5.86 2.26
CA GLY A 37 -20.65 7.26 1.89
C GLY A 37 -20.74 7.47 0.37
N ASN A 38 -19.80 6.90 -0.39
CA ASN A 38 -19.80 7.04 -1.85
C ASN A 38 -20.97 6.28 -2.48
N ALA A 39 -21.32 5.09 -1.97
CA ALA A 39 -22.53 4.39 -2.40
C ALA A 39 -23.79 5.22 -2.15
N ALA A 40 -23.91 5.90 -1.00
CA ALA A 40 -25.04 6.78 -0.71
C ALA A 40 -25.11 7.98 -1.66
N ASN A 41 -23.96 8.55 -2.03
CA ASN A 41 -23.90 9.62 -3.03
C ASN A 41 -24.40 9.13 -4.41
N ILE A 42 -23.89 7.98 -4.88
CA ILE A 42 -24.26 7.41 -6.18
C ILE A 42 -25.74 7.04 -6.20
N GLN A 43 -26.22 6.37 -5.15
CA GLN A 43 -27.63 6.01 -4.99
C GLN A 43 -28.53 7.26 -5.01
N SER A 44 -28.13 8.33 -4.31
CA SER A 44 -28.91 9.58 -4.29
C SER A 44 -28.94 10.25 -5.66
N ALA A 45 -27.84 10.22 -6.42
CA ALA A 45 -27.80 10.77 -7.77
C ALA A 45 -28.58 9.92 -8.80
N ALA A 46 -28.49 8.59 -8.73
CA ALA A 46 -29.06 7.68 -9.72
C ALA A 46 -30.55 7.36 -9.50
N ALA A 47 -31.04 7.48 -8.26
CA ALA A 47 -32.41 7.10 -7.91
C ALA A 47 -33.46 8.11 -8.36
N ILE A 48 -34.63 7.58 -8.76
CA ILE A 48 -35.83 8.40 -8.94
C ILE A 48 -36.27 8.89 -7.55
N GLY A 49 -36.15 10.20 -7.29
CA GLY A 49 -36.49 10.79 -6.00
C GLY A 49 -35.38 10.69 -4.93
N GLY A 50 -34.12 10.51 -5.35
CA GLY A 50 -32.97 10.65 -4.45
C GLY A 50 -32.93 12.01 -3.76
N ASN A 51 -32.41 12.06 -2.54
CA ASN A 51 -32.35 13.28 -1.75
C ASN A 51 -31.07 13.36 -0.90
N SER A 52 -30.60 14.57 -0.62
CA SER A 52 -29.36 14.78 0.13
C SER A 52 -29.50 14.43 1.60
N THR A 53 -30.69 14.53 2.18
CA THR A 53 -30.93 14.21 3.60
C THR A 53 -30.68 12.73 3.89
N SER A 54 -31.23 11.82 3.08
CA SER A 54 -31.00 10.39 3.22
C SER A 54 -29.53 10.04 3.01
N CYS A 55 -28.87 10.71 2.07
CA CYS A 55 -27.44 10.59 1.86
C CYS A 55 -26.64 11.00 3.11
N HIS A 56 -26.90 12.18 3.67
CA HIS A 56 -26.20 12.68 4.85
C HIS A 56 -26.41 11.78 6.08
N ILE A 57 -27.63 11.25 6.27
CA ILE A 57 -27.91 10.26 7.32
C ILE A 57 -27.13 8.96 7.08
N ALA A 58 -27.08 8.47 5.84
CA ALA A 58 -26.31 7.28 5.49
C ALA A 58 -24.80 7.46 5.73
N TRP A 59 -24.24 8.64 5.45
CA TRP A 59 -22.86 8.98 5.79
C TRP A 59 -22.60 8.87 7.30
N GLY A 60 -23.51 9.35 8.15
CA GLY A 60 -23.37 9.22 9.60
C GLY A 60 -23.56 7.78 10.11
N ILE A 61 -24.51 7.02 9.58
CA ILE A 61 -24.67 5.60 9.92
C ILE A 61 -23.44 4.79 9.49
N GLY A 62 -22.90 5.07 8.30
CA GLY A 62 -21.66 4.48 7.82
C GLY A 62 -20.48 4.81 8.73
N PHE A 63 -20.36 6.07 9.15
CA PHE A 63 -19.33 6.50 10.10
C PHE A 63 -19.47 5.83 11.47
N MET A 64 -20.69 5.67 11.99
CA MET A 64 -20.96 4.93 13.24
C MET A 64 -20.40 3.50 13.17
N PHE A 65 -20.72 2.74 12.12
CA PHE A 65 -20.23 1.37 12.00
C PHE A 65 -18.73 1.30 11.70
N ALA A 66 -18.19 2.25 10.96
CA ALA A 66 -16.75 2.39 10.75
C ALA A 66 -16.01 2.58 12.09
N VAL A 67 -16.54 3.43 12.98
CA VAL A 67 -15.98 3.62 14.33
C VAL A 67 -16.15 2.35 15.17
N TYR A 68 -17.29 1.64 15.11
CA TYR A 68 -17.44 0.35 15.81
C TYR A 68 -16.38 -0.68 15.40
N LEU A 69 -16.03 -0.73 14.11
CA LEU A 69 -15.03 -1.67 13.59
C LEU A 69 -13.61 -1.35 14.08
N ALA A 70 -13.27 -0.07 14.25
CA ALA A 70 -11.90 0.36 14.49
C ALA A 70 -11.60 0.77 15.95
N ALA A 71 -12.59 1.27 16.69
CA ALA A 71 -12.39 1.93 17.98
C ALA A 71 -11.72 1.05 19.04
N SER A 72 -12.05 -0.24 19.08
CA SER A 72 -11.48 -1.18 20.05
C SER A 72 -10.01 -1.54 19.80
N VAL A 73 -9.48 -1.21 18.62
CA VAL A 73 -8.12 -1.57 18.21
C VAL A 73 -7.24 -0.32 18.04
N SER A 74 -7.65 0.65 17.23
CA SER A 74 -6.85 1.85 16.91
C SER A 74 -7.28 3.12 17.65
N GLY A 75 -8.45 3.10 18.30
CA GLY A 75 -9.17 4.29 18.73
C GLY A 75 -10.13 4.85 17.66
N GLY A 76 -10.13 4.30 16.45
CA GLY A 76 -11.09 4.62 15.39
C GLY A 76 -11.00 6.08 14.93
N HIS A 77 -9.81 6.55 14.58
CA HIS A 77 -9.60 7.94 14.15
C HIS A 77 -10.20 8.18 12.78
N LEU A 78 -9.91 7.29 11.83
CA LEU A 78 -10.42 7.22 10.45
C LEU A 78 -10.26 8.50 9.63
N ASN A 79 -9.46 9.43 10.14
CA ASN A 79 -9.34 10.82 9.69
C ASN A 79 -7.96 11.37 10.12
N PRO A 80 -7.12 11.82 9.17
CA PRO A 80 -5.82 12.40 9.49
C PRO A 80 -5.92 13.63 10.40
N ALA A 81 -6.97 14.45 10.25
CA ALA A 81 -7.18 15.64 11.07
C ALA A 81 -7.51 15.30 12.53
N ILE A 82 -8.33 14.26 12.76
CA ILE A 82 -8.58 13.75 14.11
C ILE A 82 -7.30 13.12 14.69
N SER A 83 -6.50 12.43 13.88
CA SER A 83 -5.22 11.86 14.34
C SER A 83 -4.22 12.93 14.80
N VAL A 84 -4.16 14.06 14.09
CA VAL A 84 -3.37 15.23 14.50
C VAL A 84 -3.92 15.83 15.80
N ALA A 85 -5.23 16.06 15.88
CA ALA A 85 -5.85 16.59 17.09
C ALA A 85 -5.60 15.69 18.32
N GLN A 86 -5.80 14.37 18.19
CA GLN A 86 -5.53 13.41 19.26
C GLN A 86 -4.04 13.38 19.65
N SER A 87 -3.13 13.59 18.69
CA SER A 87 -1.70 13.67 19.01
C SER A 87 -1.36 14.92 19.81
N ILE A 88 -1.92 16.08 19.45
CA ILE A 88 -1.76 17.33 20.20
C ILE A 88 -2.34 17.22 21.61
N LEU A 89 -3.42 16.46 21.78
CA LEU A 89 -4.02 16.18 23.09
C LEU A 89 -3.24 15.12 23.91
N GLY A 90 -2.17 14.53 23.37
CA GLY A 90 -1.35 13.52 24.04
C GLY A 90 -1.91 12.09 23.98
N ASN A 91 -2.99 11.86 23.23
CA ASN A 91 -3.64 10.54 23.12
C ASN A 91 -3.03 9.67 22.02
N LEU A 92 -2.26 10.25 21.09
CA LEU A 92 -1.57 9.53 20.01
C LEU A 92 -0.10 9.98 19.91
N PRO A 93 0.88 9.05 19.92
CA PRO A 93 2.28 9.41 19.65
C PRO A 93 2.44 10.08 18.27
N PRO A 94 3.14 11.23 18.16
CA PRO A 94 3.22 11.99 16.90
C PRO A 94 3.76 11.21 15.70
N TRP A 95 4.68 10.27 15.93
CA TRP A 95 5.24 9.44 14.86
C TRP A 95 4.21 8.52 14.19
N LYS A 96 3.08 8.22 14.86
CA LYS A 96 1.98 7.40 14.30
C LYS A 96 1.07 8.18 13.35
N ILE A 97 1.12 9.51 13.33
CA ILE A 97 0.22 10.34 12.50
C ILE A 97 0.37 9.99 11.02
N ILE A 98 1.60 9.92 10.50
CA ILE A 98 1.85 9.66 9.08
C ILE A 98 1.44 8.23 8.68
N PRO A 99 1.82 7.17 9.43
CA PRO A 99 1.33 5.82 9.15
C PRO A 99 -0.19 5.69 9.20
N TYR A 100 -0.85 6.32 10.19
CA TYR A 100 -2.32 6.35 10.27
C TYR A 100 -2.92 7.04 9.04
N ALA A 101 -2.37 8.19 8.64
CA ALA A 101 -2.85 8.90 7.46
C ALA A 101 -2.71 8.06 6.17
N ILE A 102 -1.60 7.35 6.00
CA ILE A 102 -1.41 6.42 4.86
C ILE A 102 -2.43 5.28 4.92
N ALA A 103 -2.61 4.65 6.08
CA ALA A 103 -3.61 3.59 6.28
C ALA A 103 -5.04 4.06 5.95
N GLN A 104 -5.41 5.25 6.42
CA GLN A 104 -6.71 5.87 6.15
C GLN A 104 -6.88 6.18 4.65
N VAL A 105 -5.85 6.72 3.97
CA VAL A 105 -5.89 6.99 2.53
C VAL A 105 -6.04 5.70 1.72
N ILE A 106 -5.33 4.63 2.10
CA ILE A 106 -5.49 3.29 1.48
C ILE A 106 -6.93 2.79 1.66
N GLY A 107 -7.46 2.85 2.88
CA GLY A 107 -8.85 2.48 3.15
C GLY A 107 -9.84 3.28 2.31
N ALA A 108 -9.66 4.60 2.26
CA ALA A 108 -10.52 5.51 1.50
C ALA A 108 -10.50 5.24 -0.01
N PHE A 109 -9.30 4.99 -0.56
CA PHE A 109 -9.11 4.60 -1.96
C PHE A 109 -9.84 3.29 -2.29
N LEU A 110 -9.65 2.26 -1.46
CA LEU A 110 -10.27 0.95 -1.67
C LEU A 110 -11.80 1.01 -1.51
N GLY A 111 -12.30 1.78 -0.54
CA GLY A 111 -13.74 1.99 -0.34
C GLY A 111 -14.39 2.66 -1.54
N ALA A 112 -13.75 3.69 -2.10
CA ALA A 112 -14.18 4.33 -3.34
C ALA A 112 -14.17 3.38 -4.54
N ALA A 113 -13.13 2.55 -4.66
CA ALA A 113 -13.02 1.57 -5.73
C ALA A 113 -14.17 0.55 -5.70
N VAL A 114 -14.49 0.00 -4.53
CA VAL A 114 -15.60 -0.96 -4.39
C VAL A 114 -16.94 -0.27 -4.64
N ALA A 115 -17.15 0.97 -4.19
CA ALA A 115 -18.36 1.72 -4.50
C ALA A 115 -18.53 1.95 -6.01
N TYR A 116 -17.43 2.29 -6.71
CA TYR A 116 -17.42 2.50 -8.16
C TYR A 116 -17.78 1.24 -8.93
N PHE A 117 -17.12 0.12 -8.66
CA PHE A 117 -17.40 -1.14 -9.36
C PHE A 117 -18.78 -1.71 -8.99
N GLY A 118 -19.20 -1.55 -7.72
CA GLY A 118 -20.50 -2.02 -7.25
C GLY A 118 -21.69 -1.25 -7.85
N HIS A 119 -21.49 0.00 -8.27
CA HIS A 119 -22.52 0.85 -8.87
C HIS A 119 -22.20 1.19 -10.33
N HIS A 120 -21.54 0.28 -11.05
CA HIS A 120 -21.12 0.49 -12.44
C HIS A 120 -22.28 0.96 -13.33
N ASP A 121 -23.43 0.30 -13.26
CA ASP A 121 -24.58 0.58 -14.12
C ASP A 121 -25.30 1.88 -13.75
N ASP A 122 -25.36 2.21 -12.46
CA ASP A 122 -25.89 3.50 -11.99
C ASP A 122 -25.01 4.66 -12.47
N LEU A 123 -23.69 4.49 -12.40
CA LEU A 123 -22.75 5.48 -12.92
C LEU A 123 -22.87 5.61 -14.44
N TRP A 124 -22.98 4.50 -15.17
CA TRP A 124 -23.21 4.52 -16.62
C TRP A 124 -24.50 5.25 -16.99
N LYS A 125 -25.56 5.06 -16.20
CA LYS A 125 -26.82 5.80 -16.36
C LYS A 125 -26.64 7.31 -16.17
N LEU A 126 -25.75 7.73 -15.27
CA LEU A 126 -25.51 9.14 -14.95
C LEU A 126 -24.63 9.84 -15.99
N ASP A 127 -23.55 9.20 -16.44
CA ASP A 127 -22.51 9.84 -17.26
C ASP A 127 -22.30 9.23 -18.66
N GLY A 128 -23.07 8.20 -19.01
CA GLY A 128 -22.98 7.53 -20.32
C GLY A 128 -21.65 6.81 -20.56
N GLY A 129 -20.88 6.53 -19.49
CA GLY A 129 -19.57 5.90 -19.57
C GLY A 129 -18.40 6.88 -19.66
N ILE A 130 -18.66 8.19 -19.74
CA ILE A 130 -17.63 9.23 -19.83
C ILE A 130 -17.38 9.83 -18.45
N ARG A 131 -16.19 9.57 -17.90
CA ARG A 131 -15.81 10.02 -16.56
C ARG A 131 -15.41 11.49 -16.56
N GLN A 132 -16.29 12.33 -16.01
CA GLN A 132 -16.18 13.79 -16.04
C GLN A 132 -16.08 14.36 -14.62
N VAL A 133 -15.26 15.40 -14.47
CA VAL A 133 -15.05 16.09 -13.18
C VAL A 133 -15.95 17.30 -13.03
N THR A 134 -16.14 18.05 -14.11
CA THR A 134 -17.00 19.24 -14.18
C THR A 134 -18.08 19.07 -15.25
N GLY A 135 -19.12 19.90 -15.20
CA GLY A 135 -20.24 19.86 -16.15
C GLY A 135 -21.49 19.11 -15.65
N GLY A 136 -22.55 19.11 -16.47
CA GLY A 136 -23.88 18.63 -16.07
C GLY A 136 -24.00 17.10 -15.87
N GLN A 137 -23.02 16.33 -16.33
CA GLN A 137 -22.92 14.88 -16.14
C GLN A 137 -21.71 14.49 -15.29
N ALA A 138 -21.13 15.44 -14.55
CA ALA A 138 -19.98 15.17 -13.70
C ALA A 138 -20.32 14.17 -12.58
N THR A 139 -19.53 13.10 -12.49
CA THR A 139 -19.70 12.03 -11.50
C THR A 139 -18.54 11.96 -10.51
N ALA A 140 -17.45 12.72 -10.71
CA ALA A 140 -16.32 12.76 -9.77
C ALA A 140 -16.74 13.24 -8.37
N GLY A 141 -17.68 14.18 -8.30
CA GLY A 141 -18.25 14.71 -7.05
C GLY A 141 -19.01 13.67 -6.20
N LEU A 142 -19.29 12.48 -6.75
CA LEU A 142 -19.89 11.38 -5.99
C LEU A 142 -18.86 10.65 -5.10
N PHE A 143 -17.57 10.80 -5.41
CA PHE A 143 -16.47 10.15 -4.70
C PHE A 143 -15.64 11.12 -3.86
N THR A 144 -15.39 12.32 -4.38
CA THR A 144 -14.61 13.40 -3.76
C THR A 144 -15.45 14.68 -3.70
N THR A 145 -14.98 15.74 -3.01
CA THR A 145 -15.74 16.97 -2.89
C THR A 145 -15.27 18.05 -3.88
N PHE A 146 -16.22 18.83 -4.37
CA PHE A 146 -15.98 20.05 -5.13
C PHE A 146 -16.94 21.14 -4.65
N PRO A 147 -16.52 22.41 -4.64
CA PRO A 147 -17.36 23.51 -4.23
C PRO A 147 -18.31 23.90 -5.37
N PRO A 148 -19.51 24.43 -5.08
CA PRO A 148 -20.36 25.04 -6.09
C PRO A 148 -19.72 26.33 -6.62
N ASP A 149 -20.11 26.75 -7.83
CA ASP A 149 -19.47 27.86 -8.57
C ASP A 149 -19.43 29.21 -7.84
N HIS A 150 -20.36 29.44 -6.90
CA HIS A 150 -20.43 30.68 -6.13
C HIS A 150 -19.43 30.74 -4.97
N MET A 151 -18.82 29.61 -4.58
CA MET A 151 -17.92 29.54 -3.44
C MET A 151 -16.49 29.95 -3.85
N SER A 152 -15.96 30.96 -3.15
CA SER A 152 -14.56 31.36 -3.29
C SER A 152 -13.61 30.40 -2.58
N VAL A 153 -12.33 30.42 -2.95
CA VAL A 153 -11.26 29.67 -2.24
C VAL A 153 -11.28 29.95 -0.73
N TRP A 154 -11.45 31.22 -0.34
CA TRP A 154 -11.56 31.61 1.07
C TRP A 154 -12.81 31.06 1.74
N GLY A 155 -13.97 31.19 1.08
CA GLY A 155 -15.23 30.66 1.60
C GLY A 155 -15.17 29.14 1.79
N SER A 156 -14.60 28.41 0.84
CA SER A 156 -14.39 26.97 0.93
C SER A 156 -13.42 26.56 2.02
N LEU A 157 -12.33 27.32 2.21
CA LEU A 157 -11.39 27.05 3.29
C LEU A 157 -12.04 27.26 4.66
N LEU A 158 -12.78 28.36 4.83
CA LEU A 158 -13.49 28.67 6.06
C LEU A 158 -14.56 27.62 6.37
N ASP A 159 -15.32 27.18 5.36
CA ASP A 159 -16.30 26.09 5.46
C ASP A 159 -15.68 24.80 6.01
N GLN A 160 -14.54 24.37 5.45
CA GLN A 160 -13.83 23.17 5.92
C GLN A 160 -13.24 23.33 7.32
N ILE A 161 -12.75 24.52 7.68
CA ILE A 161 -12.26 24.81 9.04
C ILE A 161 -13.41 24.70 10.05
N ILE A 162 -14.55 25.35 9.79
CA ILE A 162 -15.69 25.38 10.71
C ILE A 162 -16.30 23.98 10.87
N GLY A 163 -16.58 23.30 9.76
CA GLY A 163 -17.16 21.95 9.80
C GLY A 163 -16.28 20.96 10.56
N THR A 164 -14.95 21.03 10.36
CA THR A 164 -14.02 20.14 11.05
C THR A 164 -13.80 20.53 12.51
N ALA A 165 -13.85 21.82 12.85
CA ALA A 165 -13.81 22.29 14.23
C ALA A 165 -15.02 21.80 15.02
N MET A 166 -16.22 21.83 14.42
CA MET A 166 -17.43 21.24 15.01
C MET A 166 -17.28 19.74 15.22
N LEU A 167 -16.84 19.00 14.19
CA LEU A 167 -16.59 17.56 14.30
C LEU A 167 -15.61 17.25 15.44
N SER A 168 -14.42 17.85 15.41
CA SER A 168 -13.36 17.53 16.37
C SER A 168 -13.70 17.96 17.80
N GLY A 169 -14.34 19.13 17.97
CA GLY A 169 -14.76 19.60 19.30
C GLY A 169 -15.82 18.69 19.92
N LEU A 170 -16.79 18.23 19.14
CA LEU A 170 -17.82 17.31 19.61
C LEU A 170 -17.29 15.88 19.79
N VAL A 171 -16.32 15.44 18.98
CA VAL A 171 -15.57 14.20 19.24
C VAL A 171 -14.87 14.26 20.59
N CYS A 172 -14.21 15.38 20.92
CA CYS A 172 -13.63 15.57 22.26
C CYS A 172 -14.69 15.49 23.36
N LEU A 173 -15.88 16.07 23.16
CA LEU A 173 -17.00 15.96 24.10
C LEU A 173 -17.45 14.51 24.31
N ILE A 174 -17.71 13.76 23.24
CA ILE A 174 -18.27 12.40 23.38
C ILE A 174 -17.25 11.38 23.89
N THR A 175 -15.96 11.69 23.78
CA THR A 175 -14.86 10.84 24.25
C THR A 175 -14.34 11.24 25.63
N ASP A 176 -14.80 12.37 26.18
CA ASP A 176 -14.42 12.79 27.51
C ASP A 176 -15.14 11.96 28.57
N LYS A 177 -14.34 11.18 29.31
CA LYS A 177 -14.82 10.26 30.35
C LYS A 177 -15.61 10.95 31.46
N ARG A 178 -15.40 12.26 31.67
CA ARG A 178 -16.13 13.03 32.70
C ARG A 178 -17.61 13.15 32.42
N HIS A 179 -18.02 13.06 31.15
CA HIS A 179 -19.44 13.05 30.78
C HIS A 179 -20.12 11.69 31.02
N GLN A 180 -19.36 10.64 31.36
CA GLN A 180 -19.88 9.30 31.67
C GLN A 180 -20.76 8.72 30.55
N ILE A 181 -20.49 9.09 29.30
CA ILE A 181 -21.18 8.52 28.14
C ILE A 181 -20.77 7.05 28.02
N PRO A 182 -21.74 6.11 27.98
CA PRO A 182 -21.42 4.70 27.83
C PRO A 182 -20.60 4.46 26.56
N THR A 183 -19.51 3.68 26.65
CA THR A 183 -18.57 3.47 25.54
C THR A 183 -19.26 2.94 24.28
N GLY A 184 -20.27 2.09 24.44
CA GLY A 184 -21.07 1.56 23.32
C GLY A 184 -21.91 2.61 22.59
N VAL A 185 -22.18 3.77 23.19
CA VAL A 185 -22.99 4.86 22.61
C VAL A 185 -22.12 5.87 21.85
N VAL A 186 -20.81 5.94 22.14
CA VAL A 186 -19.87 6.88 21.50
C VAL A 186 -19.92 6.78 19.95
N PRO A 187 -19.90 5.60 19.32
CA PRO A 187 -19.97 5.52 17.86
C PRO A 187 -21.30 6.02 17.27
N VAL A 188 -22.42 5.83 17.98
CA VAL A 188 -23.75 6.35 17.57
C VAL A 188 -23.74 7.88 17.56
N LEU A 189 -23.14 8.49 18.59
CA LEU A 189 -23.01 9.94 18.66
C LEU A 189 -22.01 10.46 17.61
N ALA A 190 -20.91 9.76 17.36
CA ALA A 190 -19.97 10.09 16.30
C ALA A 190 -20.67 10.11 14.92
N GLY A 191 -21.48 9.10 14.63
CA GLY A 191 -22.33 9.06 13.43
C GLY A 191 -23.35 10.18 13.36
N SER A 192 -24.01 10.49 14.49
CA SER A 192 -24.96 11.62 14.59
C SER A 192 -24.28 12.96 14.32
N ILE A 193 -23.06 13.18 14.83
CA ILE A 193 -22.26 14.38 14.56
C ILE A 193 -21.92 14.48 13.08
N MET A 194 -21.51 13.38 12.44
CA MET A 194 -21.22 13.34 11.00
C MET A 194 -22.47 13.70 10.17
N SER A 195 -23.63 13.10 10.47
CA SER A 195 -24.90 13.45 9.81
C SER A 195 -25.24 14.93 10.00
N MET A 196 -25.08 15.46 11.21
CA MET A 196 -25.35 16.87 11.52
C MET A 196 -24.44 17.80 10.72
N VAL A 197 -23.12 17.53 10.67
CA VAL A 197 -22.18 18.34 9.87
C VAL A 197 -22.51 18.25 8.38
N ALA A 198 -22.84 17.07 7.86
CA ALA A 198 -23.25 16.89 6.47
C ALA A 198 -24.54 17.68 6.15
N MET A 199 -25.54 17.65 7.02
CA MET A 199 -26.80 18.37 6.83
C MET A 199 -26.66 19.90 6.95
N THR A 200 -25.60 20.40 7.59
CA THR A 200 -25.41 21.84 7.82
C THR A 200 -24.36 22.48 6.91
N PHE A 201 -23.33 21.73 6.50
CA PHE A 201 -22.23 22.21 5.65
C PHE A 201 -22.10 21.45 4.32
N GLY A 202 -22.99 20.50 4.04
CA GLY A 202 -22.83 19.64 2.87
C GLY A 202 -23.15 20.27 1.52
N ALA A 203 -23.94 21.35 1.49
CA ALA A 203 -24.23 22.08 0.24
C ALA A 203 -23.06 22.95 -0.24
N ASN A 204 -22.11 23.27 0.64
CA ASN A 204 -20.96 24.12 0.36
C ASN A 204 -19.79 23.28 -0.18
N GLY A 205 -18.77 23.00 0.63
CA GLY A 205 -17.61 22.20 0.24
C GLY A 205 -17.82 20.67 0.33
N GLY A 206 -19.06 20.20 0.35
CA GLY A 206 -19.37 18.77 0.44
C GLY A 206 -18.94 18.11 1.76
N PHE A 207 -18.86 18.89 2.85
CA PHE A 207 -18.51 18.42 4.19
C PHE A 207 -17.30 17.47 4.24
N ALA A 208 -16.23 17.75 3.47
CA ALA A 208 -15.10 16.81 3.37
C ALA A 208 -14.52 16.46 4.75
N ILE A 209 -14.20 17.47 5.58
CA ILE A 209 -13.81 17.41 7.02
C ILE A 209 -12.76 16.36 7.43
N ASN A 210 -12.18 15.68 6.45
CA ASN A 210 -11.33 14.51 6.58
C ASN A 210 -10.41 14.44 5.36
N PRO A 211 -9.10 14.68 5.52
CA PRO A 211 -8.16 14.66 4.40
C PRO A 211 -8.13 13.32 3.64
N ALA A 212 -8.24 12.18 4.33
CA ALA A 212 -8.20 10.86 3.69
C ALA A 212 -9.48 10.57 2.88
N ARG A 213 -10.65 10.99 3.39
CA ARG A 213 -11.96 10.86 2.74
C ARG A 213 -12.07 11.64 1.44
N ASP A 214 -11.22 12.63 1.25
CA ASP A 214 -11.19 13.39 0.00
C ASP A 214 -10.02 12.96 -0.89
N PHE A 215 -8.80 12.93 -0.35
CA PHE A 215 -7.60 12.63 -1.13
C PHE A 215 -7.55 11.19 -1.66
N GLY A 216 -7.97 10.20 -0.86
CA GLY A 216 -8.00 8.79 -1.29
C GLY A 216 -8.91 8.56 -2.49
N PRO A 217 -10.18 9.01 -2.46
CA PRO A 217 -11.06 8.93 -3.62
C PRO A 217 -10.59 9.75 -4.83
N ARG A 218 -9.90 10.89 -4.66
CA ARG A 218 -9.28 11.61 -5.81
C ARG A 218 -8.24 10.76 -6.53
N LEU A 219 -7.36 10.09 -5.78
CA LEU A 219 -6.38 9.15 -6.34
C LEU A 219 -7.08 8.01 -7.08
N PHE A 220 -8.20 7.50 -6.54
CA PHE A 220 -9.00 6.49 -7.24
C PHE A 220 -9.63 7.04 -8.52
N CYS A 221 -10.26 8.21 -8.48
CA CYS A 221 -10.87 8.83 -9.66
C CYS A 221 -9.82 9.08 -10.77
N LEU A 222 -8.60 9.49 -10.42
CA LEU A 222 -7.50 9.60 -11.36
C LEU A 222 -7.23 8.26 -12.07
N CYS A 223 -7.21 7.15 -11.32
CA CYS A 223 -7.03 5.80 -11.85
C CYS A 223 -8.24 5.32 -12.68
N ALA A 224 -9.45 5.73 -12.30
CA ALA A 224 -10.72 5.32 -12.92
C ALA A 224 -11.06 6.09 -14.21
N GLY A 225 -10.16 6.94 -14.70
CA GLY A 225 -10.31 7.61 -15.98
C GLY A 225 -10.92 9.02 -15.92
N TYR A 226 -11.11 9.60 -14.73
CA TYR A 226 -11.54 11.01 -14.60
C TYR A 226 -10.42 12.01 -14.95
N GLY A 227 -9.18 11.53 -15.10
CA GLY A 227 -8.03 12.35 -15.44
C GLY A 227 -7.56 13.26 -14.30
N TRP A 228 -6.54 14.07 -14.59
CA TRP A 228 -5.92 14.99 -13.62
C TRP A 228 -6.82 16.16 -13.20
N GLU A 229 -7.94 16.37 -13.90
CA GLU A 229 -8.91 17.41 -13.58
C GLU A 229 -9.44 17.28 -12.14
N VAL A 230 -9.46 16.06 -11.57
CA VAL A 230 -9.83 15.81 -10.16
C VAL A 230 -8.95 16.56 -9.15
N PHE A 231 -7.75 17.00 -9.56
CA PHE A 231 -6.84 17.80 -8.75
C PHE A 231 -6.79 19.27 -9.18
N SER A 232 -7.04 19.61 -10.45
CA SER A 232 -6.94 20.99 -10.93
C SER A 232 -8.27 21.77 -10.90
N ALA A 233 -9.42 21.09 -10.85
CA ALA A 233 -10.73 21.74 -10.87
C ALA A 233 -10.93 22.73 -9.72
N HIS A 234 -11.74 23.77 -9.99
CA HIS A 234 -12.09 24.83 -9.04
C HIS A 234 -10.87 25.50 -8.37
N ASN A 235 -9.87 25.91 -9.17
CA ASN A 235 -8.62 26.52 -8.71
C ASN A 235 -7.83 25.62 -7.76
N TYR A 236 -7.60 24.37 -8.17
CA TYR A 236 -6.85 23.38 -7.39
C TYR A 236 -7.48 23.10 -6.03
N TYR A 237 -8.80 22.86 -5.99
CA TYR A 237 -9.54 22.71 -4.73
C TYR A 237 -9.02 21.60 -3.79
N PHE A 238 -8.33 20.58 -4.32
CA PHE A 238 -7.91 19.39 -3.57
C PHE A 238 -7.14 19.65 -2.27
N TRP A 239 -6.39 20.77 -2.16
CA TRP A 239 -5.63 21.08 -0.96
C TRP A 239 -6.52 21.63 0.17
N ILE A 240 -7.70 22.17 -0.16
CA ILE A 240 -8.60 22.82 0.81
C ILE A 240 -9.18 21.81 1.82
N PRO A 241 -9.74 20.65 1.41
CA PRO A 241 -10.16 19.60 2.32
C PRO A 241 -9.05 19.07 3.23
N ILE A 242 -7.79 19.17 2.80
CA ILE A 242 -6.64 18.74 3.58
C ILE A 242 -6.30 19.80 4.64
N VAL A 243 -5.94 21.00 4.19
CA VAL A 243 -5.46 22.08 5.07
C VAL A 243 -6.57 22.59 5.98
N GLY A 244 -7.78 22.82 5.44
CA GLY A 244 -8.92 23.29 6.20
C GLY A 244 -9.32 22.33 7.32
N ALA A 245 -9.32 21.02 7.04
CA ALA A 245 -9.64 20.02 8.05
C ALA A 245 -8.57 19.93 9.14
N LEU A 246 -7.28 19.95 8.77
CA LEU A 246 -6.18 19.95 9.76
C LEU A 246 -6.28 21.15 10.71
N ILE A 247 -6.48 22.35 10.18
CA ILE A 247 -6.64 23.57 10.98
C ILE A 247 -7.89 23.48 11.85
N GLY A 248 -9.03 23.10 11.26
CA GLY A 248 -10.30 22.99 11.95
C GLY A 248 -10.25 22.01 13.11
N ALA A 249 -9.66 20.82 12.93
CA ALA A 249 -9.59 19.81 13.99
C ALA A 249 -8.80 20.30 15.21
N VAL A 250 -7.67 20.98 14.99
CA VAL A 250 -6.90 21.60 16.08
C VAL A 250 -7.72 22.66 16.79
N ILE A 251 -8.35 23.58 16.06
CA ILE A 251 -9.19 24.63 16.64
C ILE A 251 -10.33 24.02 17.48
N GLY A 252 -11.06 23.04 16.92
CA GLY A 252 -12.17 22.39 17.62
C GLY A 252 -11.74 21.69 18.90
N ALA A 253 -10.64 20.94 18.87
CA ALA A 253 -10.09 20.27 20.04
C ALA A 253 -9.66 21.27 21.13
N TRP A 254 -9.00 22.37 20.75
CA TRP A 254 -8.57 23.42 21.68
C TRP A 254 -9.74 24.21 22.25
N ILE A 255 -10.76 24.54 21.45
CA ILE A 255 -11.99 25.17 21.95
C ILE A 255 -12.62 24.29 23.03
N TYR A 256 -12.80 22.99 22.77
CA TYR A 256 -13.34 22.09 23.78
C TYR A 256 -12.45 22.07 25.04
N LYS A 257 -11.13 21.94 24.88
CA LYS A 257 -10.22 21.89 26.02
C LYS A 257 -10.20 23.18 26.84
N ILE A 258 -10.12 24.35 26.21
CA ILE A 258 -10.06 25.63 26.92
C ILE A 258 -11.37 25.91 27.64
N PHE A 259 -12.50 25.78 26.94
CA PHE A 259 -13.78 26.24 27.48
C PHE A 259 -14.45 25.20 28.38
N VAL A 260 -14.37 23.92 28.06
CA VAL A 260 -14.98 22.84 28.87
C VAL A 260 -13.91 22.08 29.62
N GLY A 261 -12.82 21.73 28.95
CA GLY A 261 -11.82 20.81 29.46
C GLY A 261 -11.09 21.29 30.72
N LEU A 262 -10.66 22.56 30.74
CA LEU A 262 -9.95 23.19 31.85
C LEU A 262 -10.87 23.54 33.03
N HIS A 263 -12.18 23.66 32.79
CA HIS A 263 -13.16 24.09 33.80
C HIS A 263 -13.94 22.92 34.43
N GLY A 264 -13.72 21.69 33.96
CA GLY A 264 -14.30 20.50 34.58
C GLY A 264 -13.75 20.30 35.99
N MET A 265 -14.61 20.49 36.99
CA MET A 265 -14.30 20.43 38.43
C MET A 265 -13.57 19.13 38.83
N ASN A 266 -12.66 19.26 39.80
CA ASN A 266 -11.66 18.28 40.25
C ASN A 266 -12.16 16.87 40.66
N GLU A 267 -11.21 15.92 40.53
CA GLU A 267 -10.91 14.75 41.37
C GLU A 267 -11.83 13.52 41.38
N SER A 268 -11.44 12.50 40.61
CA SER A 268 -11.06 11.14 41.08
C SER A 268 -10.99 10.17 39.89
N LEU A 269 -9.90 10.19 39.13
CA LEU A 269 -9.58 9.08 38.23
C LEU A 269 -8.50 8.26 38.91
N ASP A 270 -8.94 7.19 39.54
CA ASP A 270 -8.14 6.20 40.25
C ASP A 270 -6.93 5.78 39.43
N ILE A 271 -5.74 5.92 40.03
CA ILE A 271 -4.50 5.37 39.53
C ILE A 271 -4.53 3.88 39.81
N GLN A 272 -4.68 3.06 38.76
CA GLN A 272 -4.26 1.66 38.80
C GLN A 272 -3.39 1.34 37.58
N PRO A 273 -2.15 0.83 37.77
CA PRO A 273 -1.29 0.37 36.68
C PRO A 273 -1.72 -1.03 36.22
N THR A 274 -1.88 -1.20 34.90
CA THR A 274 -1.78 -2.46 34.12
C THR A 274 -2.11 -3.79 34.84
N LYS A 275 -3.27 -4.40 34.55
CA LYS A 275 -3.53 -5.86 34.44
C LYS A 275 -4.74 -6.02 33.49
N GLY A 276 -4.66 -6.75 32.39
CA GLY A 276 -4.60 -8.21 32.34
C GLY A 276 -6.00 -8.74 32.04
N TYR A 277 -6.24 -9.10 30.79
CA TYR A 277 -7.48 -9.74 30.32
C TYR A 277 -7.63 -11.08 31.02
N ASN A 278 -8.54 -11.17 32.01
CA ASN A 278 -9.21 -12.37 32.53
C ASN A 278 -9.88 -11.99 33.85
N ASP A 279 -11.17 -11.64 33.79
CA ASP A 279 -12.19 -11.92 34.81
C ASP A 279 -13.34 -10.93 34.63
N MET A 280 -14.44 -11.41 34.02
CA MET A 280 -15.81 -11.02 34.37
C MET A 280 -16.80 -11.92 33.62
N GLN A 281 -16.80 -13.21 33.96
CA GLN A 281 -18.03 -14.00 34.00
C GLN A 281 -18.71 -13.70 35.33
N ARG A 282 -19.85 -12.98 35.28
CA ARG A 282 -21.01 -13.02 36.22
C ARG A 282 -21.66 -11.63 36.30
N ASN A 283 -22.78 -11.44 35.63
CA ASN A 283 -24.10 -11.56 36.25
C ASN A 283 -25.19 -11.06 35.31
N SER A 284 -26.33 -11.72 35.47
CA SER A 284 -27.58 -11.73 34.72
C SER A 284 -28.51 -10.55 35.08
N GLU A 285 -29.64 -10.53 34.35
CA GLU A 285 -30.88 -9.77 34.59
C GLU A 285 -30.83 -8.34 34.05
N GLY A 286 -31.60 -7.93 33.03
CA GLY A 286 -33.01 -8.20 32.78
C GLY A 286 -33.77 -6.90 33.00
N ILE A 287 -34.46 -6.38 31.96
CA ILE A 287 -35.76 -5.66 32.00
C ILE A 287 -36.00 -4.92 30.67
N LEU A 288 -37.12 -5.28 30.06
CA LEU A 288 -37.79 -4.67 28.90
C LEU A 288 -38.74 -3.56 29.38
N ILE A 289 -38.73 -2.39 28.73
CA ILE A 289 -39.86 -1.44 28.59
C ILE A 289 -39.60 -0.72 27.24
N GLY A 290 -40.42 -0.79 26.19
CA GLY A 290 -41.85 -0.52 26.10
C GLY A 290 -42.01 0.76 25.27
N TYR A 291 -42.08 0.63 23.94
CA TYR A 291 -42.28 1.73 22.98
C TYR A 291 -43.78 2.02 22.83
N ASP A 292 -44.16 3.30 22.84
CA ASP A 292 -45.42 3.76 22.28
C ASP A 292 -45.17 4.90 21.27
N ASN A 293 -45.91 4.80 20.17
CA ASN A 293 -45.86 5.65 18.99
C ASN A 293 -46.89 6.77 19.11
N THR A 294 -46.63 7.94 18.53
CA THR A 294 -47.70 8.75 17.90
C THR A 294 -47.17 9.76 16.88
N LEU A 295 -47.45 9.47 15.61
CA LEU A 295 -47.99 10.33 14.53
C LEU A 295 -47.82 11.86 14.62
N SER A 296 -47.38 12.49 13.52
CA SER A 296 -48.33 13.12 12.56
C SER A 296 -47.66 13.76 11.33
N ARG A 297 -48.44 13.73 10.24
CA ARG A 297 -48.21 14.20 8.87
C ARG A 297 -48.16 15.72 8.73
N ALA A 298 -47.44 16.21 7.72
CA ALA A 298 -47.98 17.20 6.77
C ALA A 298 -47.21 17.16 5.43
N ARG A 299 -47.96 17.23 4.32
CA ARG A 299 -47.53 17.33 2.91
C ARG A 299 -47.57 18.79 2.45
N GLY A 300 -46.78 19.13 1.44
CA GLY A 300 -46.95 20.27 0.52
C GLY A 300 -45.75 20.31 -0.44
N GLU A 301 -45.87 19.74 -1.63
CA GLU A 301 -46.20 20.38 -2.93
C GLU A 301 -44.98 20.93 -3.68
N ILE A 302 -44.85 20.47 -4.93
CA ILE A 302 -43.72 20.61 -5.85
C ILE A 302 -44.11 21.63 -6.93
N ALA A 303 -43.17 22.50 -7.31
CA ALA A 303 -43.23 23.25 -8.57
C ALA A 303 -41.93 23.05 -9.35
N ALA A 304 -42.07 22.71 -10.63
CA ALA A 304 -41.01 22.37 -11.57
C ALA A 304 -40.53 23.60 -12.37
N GLN A 305 -39.25 23.64 -12.74
CA GLN A 305 -38.74 24.51 -13.81
C GLN A 305 -37.69 23.77 -14.66
N LYS A 306 -37.79 23.96 -15.98
CA LYS A 306 -37.01 23.32 -17.07
C LYS A 306 -35.66 24.02 -17.33
N PRO A 307 -34.69 23.36 -18.00
CA PRO A 307 -33.29 23.80 -18.09
C PRO A 307 -32.96 24.63 -19.34
N TYR A 308 -31.91 25.45 -19.22
CA TYR A 308 -31.27 26.23 -20.28
C TYR A 308 -29.90 25.60 -20.63
N VAL A 309 -29.54 25.59 -21.93
CA VAL A 309 -28.30 25.01 -22.47
C VAL A 309 -27.53 26.10 -23.22
N PRO A 310 -26.20 26.19 -23.09
CA PRO A 310 -25.41 26.47 -24.29
C PRO A 310 -24.12 25.65 -24.47
N SER A 311 -23.95 25.27 -25.74
CA SER A 311 -22.78 24.90 -26.57
C SER A 311 -21.35 24.87 -26.00
N TYR A 312 -20.68 23.75 -26.31
CA TYR A 312 -19.25 23.48 -26.15
C TYR A 312 -18.38 24.19 -27.21
N GLN A 313 -17.23 24.71 -26.78
CA GLN A 313 -16.03 24.87 -27.61
C GLN A 313 -14.90 24.02 -27.00
N VAL A 314 -14.21 23.28 -27.88
CA VAL A 314 -13.13 22.34 -27.59
C VAL A 314 -11.82 23.12 -27.38
N PHE A 315 -11.04 22.78 -26.34
CA PHE A 315 -9.65 23.21 -26.19
C PHE A 315 -8.73 22.02 -25.85
N GLU A 316 -7.69 21.87 -26.68
CA GLU A 316 -6.62 20.88 -26.59
C GLU A 316 -5.57 21.22 -25.50
N SER A 317 -4.95 20.16 -24.96
CA SER A 317 -3.74 20.09 -24.11
C SER A 317 -3.85 20.54 -22.63
N SER A 318 -3.85 19.55 -21.71
CA SER A 318 -3.87 19.76 -20.25
C SER A 318 -2.44 19.88 -19.66
N PRO A 319 -2.13 20.92 -18.88
CA PRO A 319 -0.77 21.24 -18.40
C PRO A 319 -0.19 20.32 -17.30
N MET A 320 -0.88 19.24 -16.90
CA MET A 320 -0.41 18.32 -15.83
C MET A 320 0.35 17.08 -16.32
N LEU A 321 0.34 16.79 -17.62
CA LEU A 321 1.12 15.69 -18.21
C LEU A 321 2.48 16.16 -18.74
N TRP A 322 2.91 17.38 -18.41
CA TRP A 322 4.18 17.92 -18.90
C TRP A 322 5.34 16.96 -18.63
N TRP A 323 5.37 16.37 -17.43
CA TRP A 323 6.43 15.46 -17.05
C TRP A 323 6.36 14.14 -17.82
N TRP A 324 5.24 13.77 -18.43
CA TRP A 324 5.06 12.57 -19.26
C TRP A 324 5.14 12.89 -20.76
N GLU A 325 5.49 14.12 -21.15
CA GLU A 325 5.65 14.44 -22.57
C GLU A 325 6.83 13.66 -23.16
N SER A 326 6.63 13.10 -24.37
CA SER A 326 7.63 12.29 -25.06
C SER A 326 8.96 12.98 -25.21
N GLN A 327 8.94 14.31 -25.40
CA GLN A 327 10.14 15.12 -25.52
C GLN A 327 11.11 14.97 -24.34
N TYR A 328 10.64 14.73 -23.12
CA TYR A 328 11.52 14.60 -21.96
C TYR A 328 12.20 13.25 -21.88
N TRP A 329 11.53 12.18 -22.29
CA TRP A 329 11.96 10.81 -22.02
C TRP A 329 12.50 10.06 -23.23
N LEU A 330 12.04 10.40 -24.43
CA LEU A 330 12.37 9.71 -25.67
C LEU A 330 13.38 10.52 -26.50
N PRO A 331 14.08 9.87 -27.46
CA PRO A 331 14.99 10.57 -28.35
C PRO A 331 14.27 11.67 -29.15
N ARG A 332 15.03 12.66 -29.65
CA ARG A 332 14.47 13.76 -30.45
C ARG A 332 13.70 13.22 -31.65
N GLY A 333 12.47 13.71 -31.83
CA GLY A 333 11.61 13.31 -32.95
C GLY A 333 10.85 11.99 -32.73
N VAL A 334 10.94 11.37 -31.55
CA VAL A 334 10.17 10.17 -31.18
C VAL A 334 9.05 10.53 -30.20
N ASN A 335 7.83 10.09 -30.49
CA ASN A 335 6.64 10.29 -29.67
C ASN A 335 6.05 8.98 -29.17
N TRP A 336 5.28 9.04 -28.07
CA TRP A 336 4.56 7.87 -27.54
C TRP A 336 3.64 7.21 -28.58
N ALA A 337 3.04 8.00 -29.47
CA ALA A 337 2.18 7.53 -30.55
C ALA A 337 2.92 6.63 -31.57
N ASP A 338 4.23 6.81 -31.75
CA ASP A 338 5.04 6.02 -32.70
C ASP A 338 5.21 4.56 -32.26
N MET A 339 5.00 4.28 -30.97
CA MET A 339 4.98 2.94 -30.40
C MET A 339 3.56 2.35 -30.35
N ASN A 340 2.52 3.18 -30.16
CA ASN A 340 1.13 2.74 -30.03
C ASN A 340 0.51 2.23 -31.34
N ASN A 341 0.93 2.73 -32.51
CA ASN A 341 0.38 2.33 -33.81
C ASN A 341 0.88 0.96 -34.34
N LYS A 342 1.61 0.17 -33.52
CA LYS A 342 2.30 -1.05 -33.95
C LYS A 342 1.89 -2.32 -33.21
N THR A 343 0.85 -2.30 -32.38
CA THR A 343 0.20 -3.53 -31.90
C THR A 343 -0.39 -4.26 -33.10
N THR A 344 0.36 -5.24 -33.60
CA THR A 344 -0.03 -6.11 -34.69
C THR A 344 -0.56 -7.42 -34.11
N ASP A 345 -1.46 -8.09 -34.83
CA ASP A 345 -2.03 -9.42 -34.53
C ASP A 345 -0.98 -10.57 -34.52
N SER A 346 0.29 -10.28 -34.19
CA SER A 346 1.47 -11.11 -34.47
C SER A 346 2.20 -11.67 -33.23
N GLY A 347 1.62 -11.57 -32.02
CA GLY A 347 2.24 -12.10 -30.78
C GLY A 347 3.35 -11.23 -30.18
N PHE A 348 3.47 -9.99 -30.65
CA PHE A 348 4.35 -8.97 -30.11
C PHE A 348 3.54 -7.79 -29.58
N MET A 349 4.07 -7.10 -28.57
CA MET A 349 3.45 -5.92 -28.00
C MET A 349 4.47 -4.81 -27.74
N TYR A 350 3.99 -3.58 -27.74
CA TYR A 350 4.75 -2.42 -27.30
C TYR A 350 4.32 -2.04 -25.89
N PRO A 351 5.26 -1.71 -24.98
CA PRO A 351 4.90 -1.31 -23.63
C PRO A 351 4.04 -0.05 -23.59
N HIS A 352 3.10 -0.05 -22.66
CA HIS A 352 2.20 1.07 -22.38
C HIS A 352 1.98 1.13 -20.87
N TYR A 353 1.76 2.33 -20.33
CA TYR A 353 1.61 2.52 -18.87
C TYR A 353 0.43 1.73 -18.29
N SER A 354 -0.65 1.56 -19.06
CA SER A 354 -1.83 0.78 -18.62
C SER A 354 -1.49 -0.69 -18.35
N HIS A 355 -0.45 -1.24 -18.97
CA HIS A 355 -0.01 -2.62 -18.73
C HIS A 355 0.57 -2.81 -17.32
N LEU A 356 0.95 -1.74 -16.60
CA LEU A 356 1.39 -1.87 -15.21
C LEU A 356 0.28 -2.41 -14.28
N TRP A 357 -0.99 -2.33 -14.68
CA TRP A 357 -2.08 -3.01 -13.98
C TRP A 357 -1.89 -4.53 -13.95
N MET A 358 -1.27 -5.14 -14.97
CA MET A 358 -0.96 -6.57 -14.98
C MET A 358 0.04 -6.93 -13.88
N THR A 359 1.02 -6.06 -13.61
CA THR A 359 1.95 -6.21 -12.49
C THR A 359 1.22 -6.17 -11.14
N VAL A 360 0.25 -5.27 -10.97
CA VAL A 360 -0.57 -5.19 -9.75
C VAL A 360 -1.43 -6.44 -9.58
N LEU A 361 -2.12 -6.88 -10.64
CA LEU A 361 -2.98 -8.06 -10.62
C LEU A 361 -2.21 -9.35 -10.31
N THR A 362 -1.05 -9.53 -10.94
CA THR A 362 -0.15 -10.67 -10.65
C THR A 362 0.39 -10.58 -9.22
N GLY A 363 0.70 -9.38 -8.70
CA GLY A 363 1.11 -9.19 -7.32
C GLY A 363 0.03 -9.56 -6.29
N LEU A 364 -1.21 -9.13 -6.50
CA LEU A 364 -2.34 -9.55 -5.65
C LEU A 364 -2.55 -11.06 -5.69
N SER A 365 -2.45 -11.66 -6.88
CA SER A 365 -2.55 -13.11 -7.08
C SER A 365 -1.44 -13.85 -6.34
N LEU A 366 -0.21 -13.35 -6.37
CA LEU A 366 0.94 -13.93 -5.68
C LEU A 366 0.85 -13.77 -4.15
N ILE A 367 0.23 -12.70 -3.64
CA ILE A 367 -0.09 -12.56 -2.21
C ILE A 367 -1.08 -13.63 -1.77
N VAL A 368 -2.16 -13.86 -2.54
CA VAL A 368 -3.12 -14.93 -2.25
C VAL A 368 -2.45 -16.29 -2.36
N TYR A 369 -1.69 -16.54 -3.42
CA TYR A 369 -0.89 -17.75 -3.60
C TYR A 369 0.00 -18.00 -2.38
N ARG A 370 0.73 -16.98 -1.91
CA ARG A 370 1.57 -17.06 -0.73
C ARG A 370 0.78 -17.51 0.50
N ILE A 371 -0.30 -16.80 0.83
CA ILE A 371 -1.11 -17.11 2.02
C ILE A 371 -1.69 -18.53 1.98
N VAL A 372 -2.09 -19.01 0.81
CA VAL A 372 -2.68 -20.34 0.65
C VAL A 372 -1.60 -21.43 0.60
N PHE A 373 -0.64 -21.34 -0.31
CA PHE A 373 0.33 -22.40 -0.55
C PHE A 373 1.30 -22.56 0.63
N GLU A 374 1.70 -21.47 1.29
CA GLU A 374 2.56 -21.55 2.46
C GLU A 374 1.88 -22.38 3.56
N ASN A 375 0.63 -22.06 3.89
CA ASN A 375 -0.11 -22.70 4.98
C ASN A 375 -0.59 -24.12 4.66
N TYR A 376 -1.01 -24.40 3.43
CA TYR A 376 -1.66 -25.67 3.08
C TYR A 376 -0.72 -26.68 2.41
N ILE A 377 0.41 -26.25 1.86
CA ILE A 377 1.34 -27.15 1.15
C ILE A 377 2.71 -27.15 1.82
N PHE A 378 3.37 -25.99 1.92
CA PHE A 378 4.76 -25.93 2.37
C PHE A 378 4.92 -26.20 3.86
N VAL A 379 4.02 -25.70 4.72
CA VAL A 379 4.06 -25.99 6.16
C VAL A 379 3.82 -27.48 6.44
N PRO A 380 2.77 -28.15 5.93
CA PRO A 380 2.60 -29.60 6.09
C PRO A 380 3.78 -30.41 5.53
N LEU A 381 4.31 -30.02 4.38
CA LEU A 381 5.47 -30.67 3.77
C LEU A 381 6.72 -30.51 4.63
N ALA A 382 6.95 -29.32 5.21
CA ALA A 382 8.03 -29.05 6.15
C ALA A 382 7.95 -29.94 7.40
N TYR A 383 6.74 -30.17 7.92
CA TYR A 383 6.52 -31.12 9.02
C TYR A 383 6.77 -32.57 8.62
N PHE A 384 6.33 -32.97 7.43
CA PHE A 384 6.49 -34.33 6.93
C PHE A 384 7.96 -34.68 6.67
N LEU A 385 8.73 -33.75 6.13
CA LEU A 385 10.16 -33.94 5.83
C LEU A 385 11.05 -33.83 7.08
N SER A 386 10.52 -33.33 8.20
CA SER A 386 11.24 -33.23 9.46
C SER A 386 11.67 -34.59 9.98
N ARG A 387 12.97 -34.75 10.23
CA ARG A 387 13.54 -35.95 10.88
C ARG A 387 13.48 -35.90 12.41
N LYS A 388 12.90 -34.86 13.01
CA LYS A 388 12.93 -34.62 14.47
C LYS A 388 11.57 -34.89 15.12
N ASN A 389 11.59 -35.64 16.21
CA ASN A 389 10.43 -35.92 17.06
C ASN A 389 9.78 -34.61 17.56
N ALA A 390 8.47 -34.65 17.78
CA ALA A 390 7.75 -33.52 18.36
C ALA A 390 8.22 -33.28 19.81
N PRO A 391 8.58 -32.05 20.19
CA PRO A 391 8.96 -31.72 21.56
C PRO A 391 7.76 -31.84 22.51
N GLU A 392 8.05 -32.26 23.75
CA GLU A 392 7.03 -32.47 24.79
C GLU A 392 6.56 -31.16 25.44
N THR A 393 7.41 -30.13 25.45
CA THR A 393 7.09 -28.83 26.07
C THR A 393 6.31 -27.93 25.12
N ARG A 394 5.36 -27.16 25.66
CA ARG A 394 4.58 -26.17 24.89
C ARG A 394 5.47 -25.14 24.21
N GLN A 395 6.52 -24.67 24.89
CA GLN A 395 7.48 -23.73 24.31
C GLN A 395 8.24 -24.37 23.13
N GLY A 396 8.73 -25.60 23.28
CA GLY A 396 9.40 -26.31 22.20
C GLY A 396 8.48 -26.56 21.00
N GLN A 397 7.18 -26.76 21.21
CA GLN A 397 6.20 -26.88 20.13
C GLN A 397 6.02 -25.57 19.36
N LEU A 398 5.94 -24.43 20.07
CA LEU A 398 5.87 -23.10 19.45
C LEU A 398 7.13 -22.76 18.66
N ASP A 399 8.31 -23.10 19.18
CA ASP A 399 9.58 -22.85 18.48
C ASP A 399 9.72 -23.75 17.25
N ARG A 400 9.21 -24.98 17.31
CA ARG A 400 9.10 -25.88 16.17
C ARG A 400 8.16 -25.32 15.09
N GLU A 401 7.02 -24.77 15.48
CA GLU A 401 6.07 -24.11 14.58
C GLU A 401 6.69 -22.91 13.85
N LYS A 402 7.32 -22.00 14.60
CA LYS A 402 8.02 -20.83 14.03
C LYS A 402 9.12 -21.25 13.05
N LYS A 403 9.91 -22.26 13.41
CA LYS A 403 10.95 -22.81 12.54
C LYS A 403 10.37 -23.31 11.22
N TYR A 404 9.31 -24.12 11.25
CA TYR A 404 8.76 -24.72 10.03
C TYR A 404 7.99 -23.72 9.16
N SER A 405 7.35 -22.72 9.75
CA SER A 405 6.79 -21.59 8.99
C SER A 405 7.89 -20.84 8.23
N ARG A 406 9.01 -20.50 8.87
CA ARG A 406 10.15 -19.85 8.18
C ARG A 406 10.77 -20.72 7.11
N MET A 407 10.86 -22.03 7.35
CA MET A 407 11.36 -22.97 6.34
C MET A 407 10.42 -23.07 5.14
N ALA A 408 9.11 -23.06 5.37
CA ALA A 408 8.09 -23.05 4.33
C ALA A 408 8.15 -21.76 3.48
N GLU A 409 8.32 -20.60 4.11
CA GLU A 409 8.52 -19.31 3.45
C GLU A 409 9.76 -19.35 2.53
N CYS A 410 10.89 -19.87 3.03
CA CYS A 410 12.11 -20.02 2.23
C CYS A 410 11.92 -21.02 1.08
N ALA A 411 11.23 -22.14 1.31
CA ALA A 411 10.97 -23.14 0.27
C ALA A 411 10.09 -22.60 -0.86
N MET A 412 9.05 -21.82 -0.52
CA MET A 412 8.20 -21.17 -1.50
C MET A 412 8.98 -20.17 -2.36
N ARG A 413 9.80 -19.31 -1.75
CA ARG A 413 10.65 -18.38 -2.52
C ARG A 413 11.68 -19.11 -3.36
N CYS A 414 12.33 -20.14 -2.81
CA CYS A 414 13.27 -20.98 -3.56
C CYS A 414 12.61 -21.60 -4.80
N LEU A 415 11.37 -22.10 -4.66
CA LEU A 415 10.61 -22.63 -5.80
C LEU A 415 10.30 -21.53 -6.82
N TYR A 416 9.82 -20.36 -6.38
CA TYR A 416 9.54 -19.23 -7.26
C TYR A 416 10.78 -18.82 -8.05
N TYR A 417 11.91 -18.55 -7.37
CA TYR A 417 13.14 -18.12 -8.04
C TYR A 417 13.66 -19.20 -8.99
N THR A 418 13.48 -20.49 -8.66
CA THR A 418 13.86 -21.58 -9.57
C THR A 418 13.03 -21.56 -10.86
N ILE A 419 11.71 -21.45 -10.74
CA ILE A 419 10.81 -21.38 -11.90
C ILE A 419 11.09 -20.10 -12.71
N SER A 420 11.24 -18.96 -12.03
CA SER A 420 11.52 -17.66 -12.64
C SER A 420 12.85 -17.69 -13.41
N PHE A 421 13.93 -18.16 -12.77
CA PHE A 421 15.25 -18.24 -13.38
C PHE A 421 15.27 -19.16 -14.60
N ILE A 422 14.69 -20.36 -14.52
CA ILE A 422 14.59 -21.28 -15.67
C ILE A 422 13.80 -20.64 -16.82
N THR A 423 12.67 -20.02 -16.51
CA THR A 423 11.84 -19.33 -17.50
C THR A 423 12.60 -18.17 -18.14
N GLY A 424 13.28 -17.35 -17.35
CA GLY A 424 14.05 -16.21 -17.82
C GLY A 424 15.24 -16.62 -18.70
N VAL A 425 16.00 -17.65 -18.29
CA VAL A 425 17.07 -18.23 -19.12
C VAL A 425 16.51 -18.75 -20.45
N TYR A 426 15.39 -19.48 -20.40
CA TYR A 426 14.73 -19.98 -21.61
C TYR A 426 14.35 -18.84 -22.56
N LEU A 427 13.69 -17.80 -22.06
CA LEU A 427 13.24 -16.66 -22.86
C LEU A 427 14.39 -15.84 -23.45
N VAL A 428 15.51 -15.70 -22.73
CA VAL A 428 16.63 -14.86 -23.16
C VAL A 428 17.67 -15.66 -23.96
N SER A 429 17.68 -16.99 -23.89
CA SER A 429 18.67 -17.84 -24.56
C SER A 429 18.74 -17.68 -26.09
N GLY A 430 17.63 -17.33 -26.74
CA GLY A 430 17.56 -17.12 -28.18
C GLY A 430 17.77 -15.66 -28.61
N GLU A 431 18.00 -14.74 -27.67
CA GLU A 431 17.99 -13.32 -27.92
C GLU A 431 19.41 -12.75 -28.13
N SER A 432 19.57 -11.83 -29.09
CA SER A 432 20.87 -11.23 -29.41
C SER A 432 21.50 -10.49 -28.24
N HIS A 433 20.66 -9.84 -27.42
CA HIS A 433 21.09 -9.03 -26.29
C HIS A 433 21.67 -9.84 -25.11
N LEU A 434 21.55 -11.17 -25.12
CA LEU A 434 22.27 -12.03 -24.17
C LEU A 434 23.78 -12.08 -24.46
N TYR A 435 24.15 -12.05 -25.75
CA TYR A 435 25.52 -12.23 -26.22
C TYR A 435 26.21 -10.89 -26.47
N ASP A 436 25.47 -9.90 -26.94
CA ASP A 436 25.94 -8.53 -27.13
C ASP A 436 24.98 -7.55 -26.43
N ILE A 437 25.40 -7.03 -25.29
CA ILE A 437 24.59 -6.11 -24.48
C ILE A 437 24.29 -4.78 -25.21
N SER A 438 25.06 -4.41 -26.24
CA SER A 438 24.79 -3.22 -27.03
C SER A 438 23.46 -3.30 -27.79
N GLU A 439 22.98 -4.51 -28.08
CA GLU A 439 21.68 -4.78 -28.68
C GLU A 439 20.50 -4.39 -27.76
N CYS A 440 20.74 -4.14 -26.47
CA CYS A 440 19.76 -3.51 -25.58
C CYS A 440 19.45 -2.05 -25.97
N TRP A 441 20.35 -1.38 -26.69
CA TRP A 441 20.27 0.06 -26.96
C TRP A 441 20.02 0.37 -28.44
N ARG A 442 20.49 -0.48 -29.34
CA ARG A 442 20.30 -0.31 -30.79
C ARG A 442 18.82 -0.24 -31.14
N ASN A 443 18.40 0.82 -31.83
CA ASN A 443 17.01 1.03 -32.25
C ASN A 443 16.00 1.14 -31.07
N TRP A 444 16.47 1.43 -29.86
CA TRP A 444 15.59 1.83 -28.76
C TRP A 444 14.93 3.19 -29.11
N PRO A 445 13.64 3.43 -28.80
CA PRO A 445 12.69 2.62 -28.02
C PRO A 445 11.79 1.68 -28.85
N PHE A 446 12.16 1.30 -30.08
CA PHE A 446 11.26 0.60 -31.00
C PHE A 446 11.32 -0.93 -30.92
N HIS A 447 11.83 -1.49 -29.82
CA HIS A 447 11.91 -2.95 -29.65
C HIS A 447 10.52 -3.58 -29.51
N PRO A 448 10.13 -4.53 -30.38
CA PRO A 448 8.94 -5.32 -30.13
C PRO A 448 9.20 -6.24 -28.93
N VAL A 449 8.24 -6.34 -28.01
CA VAL A 449 8.34 -7.23 -26.84
C VAL A 449 7.46 -8.46 -27.08
N PRO A 450 8.03 -9.67 -27.14
CA PRO A 450 7.23 -10.89 -27.26
C PRO A 450 6.26 -11.04 -26.08
N THR A 451 5.04 -11.51 -26.33
CA THR A 451 4.03 -11.66 -25.26
C THR A 451 4.52 -12.51 -24.07
N ALA A 452 5.35 -13.53 -24.31
CA ALA A 452 5.93 -14.35 -23.26
C ALA A 452 6.90 -13.56 -22.35
N VAL A 453 7.72 -12.67 -22.94
CA VAL A 453 8.61 -11.77 -22.19
C VAL A 453 7.79 -10.78 -21.37
N SER A 454 6.69 -10.28 -21.90
CA SER A 454 5.77 -9.39 -21.18
C SER A 454 5.20 -10.03 -19.92
N TRP A 455 4.69 -11.27 -20.01
CA TRP A 455 4.19 -12.00 -18.86
C TRP A 455 5.27 -12.28 -17.83
N TYR A 456 6.47 -12.70 -18.27
CA TYR A 456 7.61 -12.86 -17.38
C TYR A 456 7.92 -11.56 -16.61
N TYR A 457 7.92 -10.42 -17.31
CA TYR A 457 8.18 -9.11 -16.74
C TYR A 457 7.13 -8.68 -15.71
N TRP A 458 5.84 -8.87 -16.02
CA TRP A 458 4.75 -8.53 -15.10
C TRP A 458 4.72 -9.43 -13.87
N ILE A 459 4.94 -10.74 -14.04
CA ILE A 459 4.99 -11.69 -12.93
C ILE A 459 6.16 -11.38 -12.00
N GLN A 460 7.32 -11.00 -12.55
CA GLN A 460 8.47 -10.55 -11.77
C GLN A 460 8.14 -9.29 -10.96
N GLY A 461 7.59 -8.26 -11.58
CA GLY A 461 7.16 -7.06 -10.85
C GLY A 461 6.07 -7.36 -9.80
N GLY A 462 5.13 -8.25 -10.10
CA GLY A 462 4.09 -8.69 -9.17
C GLY A 462 4.68 -9.42 -7.97
N PHE A 463 5.71 -10.24 -8.17
CA PHE A 463 6.41 -10.89 -7.07
C PHE A 463 7.09 -9.86 -6.16
N TYR A 464 7.74 -8.84 -6.70
CA TYR A 464 8.28 -7.75 -5.89
C TYR A 464 7.20 -6.98 -5.10
N ILE A 465 6.00 -6.76 -5.67
CA ILE A 465 4.85 -6.21 -4.92
C ILE A 465 4.49 -7.14 -3.75
N SER A 466 4.47 -8.45 -3.99
CA SER A 466 4.18 -9.43 -2.94
C SER A 466 5.26 -9.47 -1.84
N LEU A 467 6.53 -9.22 -2.18
CA LEU A 467 7.63 -9.12 -1.21
C LEU A 467 7.53 -7.84 -0.35
N VAL A 468 7.15 -6.71 -0.94
CA VAL A 468 6.89 -5.47 -0.18
C VAL A 468 5.72 -5.68 0.78
N PHE A 469 4.62 -6.27 0.31
CA PHE A 469 3.49 -6.62 1.18
C PHE A 469 3.92 -7.57 2.31
N GLY A 470 4.71 -8.59 1.98
CA GLY A 470 5.34 -9.49 2.94
C GLY A 470 6.06 -8.74 4.05
N ILE A 471 7.04 -7.93 3.69
CA ILE A 471 7.89 -7.20 4.65
C ILE A 471 7.09 -6.21 5.50
N LEU A 472 6.05 -5.59 4.96
CA LEU A 472 5.25 -4.60 5.68
C LEU A 472 4.24 -5.24 6.65
N PHE A 473 3.69 -6.41 6.32
CA PHE A 473 2.52 -6.95 7.00
C PHE A 473 2.66 -8.37 7.55
N LEU A 474 3.48 -9.22 6.93
CA LEU A 474 3.57 -10.65 7.24
C LEU A 474 4.89 -11.06 7.89
N ASP A 475 6.01 -10.49 7.41
CA ASP A 475 7.35 -10.98 7.74
C ASP A 475 7.87 -10.38 9.05
N ALA A 476 8.65 -11.18 9.79
CA ALA A 476 9.37 -10.68 10.95
C ALA A 476 10.46 -9.69 10.50
N LYS A 477 10.48 -8.50 11.11
CA LYS A 477 11.46 -7.46 10.80
C LYS A 477 12.86 -7.90 11.22
N ARG A 478 13.78 -7.89 10.24
CA ARG A 478 15.21 -8.15 10.42
C ARG A 478 15.98 -6.84 10.61
N SER A 479 17.26 -6.92 10.99
CA SER A 479 18.09 -5.74 11.21
C SER A 479 18.37 -4.94 9.93
N ASP A 480 18.23 -5.55 8.75
CA ASP A 480 18.33 -4.90 7.44
C ASP A 480 16.97 -4.51 6.82
N PHE A 481 15.92 -4.36 7.66
CA PHE A 481 14.56 -4.04 7.23
C PHE A 481 14.48 -2.83 6.28
N TYR A 482 15.11 -1.71 6.62
CA TYR A 482 15.04 -0.49 5.82
C TYR A 482 15.76 -0.62 4.49
N GLN A 483 16.90 -1.32 4.46
CA GLN A 483 17.68 -1.58 3.26
C GLN A 483 16.92 -2.49 2.31
N MET A 484 16.28 -3.54 2.83
CA MET A 484 15.43 -4.44 2.03
C MET A 484 14.19 -3.73 1.49
N LEU A 485 13.51 -2.90 2.30
CA LEU A 485 12.36 -2.11 1.83
C LEU A 485 12.78 -1.13 0.73
N PHE A 486 13.88 -0.39 0.93
CA PHE A 486 14.38 0.58 -0.05
C PHE A 486 14.81 -0.12 -1.36
N HIS A 487 15.45 -1.29 -1.27
CA HIS A 487 15.77 -2.11 -2.43
C HIS A 487 14.52 -2.48 -3.23
N HIS A 488 13.47 -3.01 -2.59
CA HIS A 488 12.25 -3.36 -3.31
C HIS A 488 11.54 -2.16 -3.94
N LEU A 489 11.53 -1.00 -3.26
CA LEU A 489 10.96 0.23 -3.83
C LEU A 489 11.74 0.70 -5.06
N ILE A 490 13.08 0.65 -5.02
CA ILE A 490 13.91 0.96 -6.20
C ILE A 490 13.66 -0.05 -7.31
N THR A 491 13.66 -1.35 -7.00
CA THR A 491 13.44 -2.41 -8.01
C THR A 491 12.07 -2.30 -8.67
N LEU A 492 11.00 -2.03 -7.92
CA LEU A 492 9.67 -1.78 -8.48
C LEU A 492 9.64 -0.53 -9.38
N THR A 493 10.35 0.53 -8.97
CA THR A 493 10.47 1.76 -9.77
C THR A 493 11.23 1.48 -11.08
N LEU A 494 12.32 0.71 -11.02
CA LEU A 494 13.10 0.29 -12.19
C LEU A 494 12.28 -0.58 -13.13
N ILE A 495 11.58 -1.61 -12.63
CA ILE A 495 10.70 -2.47 -13.42
C ILE A 495 9.60 -1.62 -14.07
N GLY A 496 8.94 -0.74 -13.32
CA GLY A 496 7.88 0.12 -13.83
C GLY A 496 8.37 1.04 -14.95
N ILE A 497 9.43 1.81 -14.72
CA ILE A 497 9.92 2.80 -15.69
C ILE A 497 10.59 2.13 -16.88
N SER A 498 11.39 1.09 -16.68
CA SER A 498 12.00 0.39 -17.81
C SER A 498 10.97 -0.36 -18.67
N TRP A 499 9.84 -0.78 -18.10
CA TRP A 499 8.70 -1.23 -18.90
C TRP A 499 8.16 -0.08 -19.75
N ILE A 500 7.72 1.04 -19.15
CA ILE A 500 7.05 2.09 -19.92
C ILE A 500 7.99 2.75 -20.95
N MET A 501 9.29 2.82 -20.64
CA MET A 501 10.32 3.35 -21.54
C MET A 501 10.81 2.31 -22.56
N ASN A 502 10.20 1.13 -22.64
CA ASN A 502 10.60 0.02 -23.50
C ASN A 502 12.10 -0.37 -23.41
N MET A 503 12.64 -0.38 -22.20
CA MET A 503 13.97 -0.88 -21.86
C MET A 503 13.90 -2.33 -21.34
N VAL A 504 12.98 -3.13 -21.88
CA VAL A 504 12.69 -4.49 -21.41
C VAL A 504 13.89 -5.42 -21.59
N ARG A 505 14.66 -5.27 -22.68
CA ARG A 505 15.84 -6.10 -22.99
C ARG A 505 16.93 -6.05 -21.90
N VAL A 506 17.28 -4.86 -21.43
CA VAL A 506 18.24 -4.74 -20.32
C VAL A 506 17.62 -5.18 -19.00
N GLY A 507 16.31 -4.92 -18.81
CA GLY A 507 15.56 -5.33 -17.64
C GLY A 507 15.54 -6.85 -17.44
N THR A 508 15.32 -7.63 -18.51
CA THR A 508 15.32 -9.10 -18.44
C THR A 508 16.69 -9.67 -18.06
N LEU A 509 17.79 -9.10 -18.59
CA LEU A 509 19.15 -9.50 -18.20
C LEU A 509 19.42 -9.25 -16.72
N ILE A 510 18.96 -8.10 -16.19
CA ILE A 510 19.06 -7.78 -14.76
C ILE A 510 18.28 -8.82 -13.96
N LEU A 511 17.00 -9.04 -14.26
CA LEU A 511 16.13 -9.99 -13.54
C LEU A 511 16.73 -11.41 -13.51
N VAL A 512 17.16 -11.95 -14.66
CA VAL A 512 17.75 -13.30 -14.74
C VAL A 512 19.04 -13.40 -13.91
N SER A 513 19.93 -12.41 -14.01
CA SER A 513 21.17 -12.42 -13.23
C SER A 513 20.91 -12.32 -11.72
N HIS A 514 19.82 -11.65 -11.34
CA HIS A 514 19.48 -11.37 -9.96
C HIS A 514 18.87 -12.60 -9.28
N ASP A 515 17.96 -13.31 -9.94
CA ASP A 515 17.28 -14.50 -9.40
C ASP A 515 18.24 -15.67 -9.11
N ALA A 516 19.35 -15.77 -9.87
CA ALA A 516 20.28 -16.91 -9.80
C ALA A 516 20.83 -17.17 -8.39
N VAL A 517 21.21 -16.10 -7.67
CA VAL A 517 21.78 -16.22 -6.32
C VAL A 517 20.70 -16.43 -5.25
N ASP A 518 19.50 -15.90 -5.49
CA ASP A 518 18.41 -15.93 -4.50
C ASP A 518 17.89 -17.36 -4.28
N ILE A 519 17.98 -18.22 -5.30
CA ILE A 519 17.77 -19.68 -5.18
C ILE A 519 18.69 -20.27 -4.11
N LEU A 520 19.99 -19.98 -4.20
CA LEU A 520 20.99 -20.52 -3.27
C LEU A 520 20.85 -19.93 -1.87
N ILE A 521 20.50 -18.65 -1.76
CA ILE A 521 20.27 -17.99 -0.46
C ILE A 521 19.11 -18.64 0.30
N ASP A 522 17.96 -18.83 -0.35
CA ASP A 522 16.82 -19.46 0.32
C ASP A 522 17.05 -20.96 0.56
N LEU A 523 17.78 -21.66 -0.32
CA LEU A 523 18.22 -23.03 -0.08
C LEU A 523 19.14 -23.14 1.15
N ALA A 524 20.11 -22.23 1.30
CA ALA A 524 21.00 -22.19 2.45
C ALA A 524 20.22 -22.01 3.77
N LYS A 525 19.19 -21.16 3.80
CA LYS A 525 18.33 -21.01 4.98
C LYS A 525 17.62 -22.32 5.34
N ILE A 526 17.09 -23.05 4.36
CA ILE A 526 16.44 -24.35 4.58
C ILE A 526 17.42 -25.37 5.14
N LEU A 527 18.62 -25.48 4.56
CA LEU A 527 19.68 -26.39 5.04
C LEU A 527 20.12 -26.08 6.47
N ARG A 528 20.19 -24.80 6.81
CA ARG A 528 20.48 -24.32 8.17
C ARG A 528 19.38 -24.74 9.15
N TYR A 529 18.10 -24.58 8.78
CA TYR A 529 17.01 -25.01 9.65
C TYR A 529 17.04 -26.53 9.90
N GLU A 530 17.37 -27.34 8.90
CA GLU A 530 17.48 -28.79 9.09
C GLU A 530 18.75 -29.23 9.83
N GLY A 531 19.76 -28.35 9.96
CA GLY A 531 21.03 -28.66 10.63
C GLY A 531 21.94 -29.53 9.78
N LEU A 532 21.91 -29.35 8.45
CA LEU A 532 22.75 -30.06 7.50
C LEU A 532 24.03 -29.26 7.22
N ASP A 533 24.92 -29.16 8.22
CA ASP A 533 26.04 -28.22 8.24
C ASP A 533 27.00 -28.36 7.05
N ASN A 534 27.33 -29.60 6.63
CA ASN A 534 28.19 -29.84 5.46
C ASN A 534 27.55 -29.33 4.16
N ALA A 535 26.25 -29.58 3.97
CA ALA A 535 25.53 -29.13 2.79
C ALA A 535 25.33 -27.60 2.82
N LEU A 536 25.10 -27.03 4.00
CA LEU A 536 25.02 -25.59 4.23
C LEU A 536 26.33 -24.89 3.84
N ALA A 537 27.49 -25.42 4.25
CA ALA A 537 28.79 -24.85 3.92
C ALA A 537 29.05 -24.85 2.40
N VAL A 538 28.74 -25.96 1.71
CA VAL A 538 28.86 -26.06 0.25
C VAL A 538 27.91 -25.07 -0.44
N CYS A 539 26.64 -25.01 0.00
CA CYS A 539 25.65 -24.09 -0.55
C CYS A 539 26.07 -22.62 -0.34
N PHE A 540 26.58 -22.27 0.84
CA PHE A 540 27.05 -20.93 1.15
C PHE A 540 28.27 -20.51 0.34
N ALA A 541 29.21 -21.43 0.09
CA ALA A 541 30.30 -21.17 -0.86
C ALA A 541 29.77 -20.87 -2.27
N GLY A 542 28.71 -21.59 -2.70
CA GLY A 542 27.97 -21.29 -3.92
C GLY A 542 27.31 -19.90 -3.90
N VAL A 543 26.66 -19.52 -2.79
CA VAL A 543 26.09 -18.18 -2.60
C VAL A 543 27.15 -17.10 -2.82
N LEU A 544 28.33 -17.22 -2.18
CA LEU A 544 29.41 -16.24 -2.33
C LEU A 544 29.89 -16.15 -3.79
N LEU A 545 30.13 -17.29 -4.43
CA LEU A 545 30.62 -17.34 -5.82
C LEU A 545 29.62 -16.71 -6.79
N VAL A 546 28.34 -17.11 -6.71
CA VAL A 546 27.30 -16.59 -7.60
C VAL A 546 26.99 -15.13 -7.29
N TRP A 547 26.98 -14.71 -6.02
CA TRP A 547 26.78 -13.31 -5.63
C TRP A 547 27.85 -12.40 -6.24
N VAL A 548 29.13 -12.77 -6.09
CA VAL A 548 30.24 -12.01 -6.65
C VAL A 548 30.10 -11.95 -8.18
N ALA A 549 29.86 -13.09 -8.83
CA ALA A 549 29.73 -13.17 -10.28
C ALA A 549 28.58 -12.30 -10.81
N THR A 550 27.39 -12.36 -10.21
CA THR A 550 26.21 -11.66 -10.75
C THR A 550 26.11 -10.21 -10.27
N ARG A 551 26.38 -9.92 -9.00
CA ARG A 551 26.14 -8.59 -8.39
C ARG A 551 27.36 -7.68 -8.33
N LEU A 552 28.57 -8.24 -8.24
CA LEU A 552 29.81 -7.44 -8.14
C LEU A 552 30.65 -7.46 -9.42
N VAL A 553 30.39 -8.40 -10.33
CA VAL A 553 31.10 -8.50 -11.62
C VAL A 553 30.16 -8.17 -12.78
N TYR A 554 29.19 -9.03 -13.07
CA TYR A 554 28.30 -8.85 -14.23
C TYR A 554 27.50 -7.54 -14.16
N TYR A 555 26.84 -7.27 -13.03
CA TYR A 555 26.01 -6.08 -12.88
C TYR A 555 26.78 -4.74 -13.06
N PRO A 556 27.91 -4.45 -12.39
CA PRO A 556 28.62 -3.20 -12.60
C PRO A 556 29.38 -3.14 -13.94
N PHE A 557 30.07 -4.21 -14.34
CA PHE A 557 31.01 -4.15 -15.48
C PHE A 557 30.37 -4.47 -16.84
N TRP A 558 29.20 -5.11 -16.88
CA TRP A 558 28.42 -5.31 -18.11
C TRP A 558 27.18 -4.41 -18.11
N ILE A 559 26.26 -4.58 -17.16
CA ILE A 559 24.98 -3.86 -17.18
C ILE A 559 25.20 -2.35 -17.01
N ILE A 560 25.73 -1.89 -15.86
CA ILE A 560 25.90 -0.47 -15.56
C ILE A 560 26.86 0.19 -16.57
N ARG A 561 27.94 -0.49 -16.93
CA ARG A 561 28.84 -0.03 -18.01
C ARG A 561 28.08 0.19 -19.32
N SER A 562 27.24 -0.76 -19.75
CA SER A 562 26.52 -0.63 -21.02
C SER A 562 25.57 0.56 -21.03
N VAL A 563 24.90 0.83 -19.91
CA VAL A 563 24.03 2.00 -19.79
C VAL A 563 24.86 3.29 -19.80
N TRP A 564 26.06 3.29 -19.22
CA TRP A 564 26.94 4.47 -19.16
C TRP A 564 27.66 4.79 -20.48
N PHE A 565 28.09 3.77 -21.22
CA PHE A 565 28.97 3.96 -22.38
C PHE A 565 28.31 3.57 -23.71
N ASP A 566 27.54 2.49 -23.73
CA ASP A 566 26.95 1.99 -24.98
C ASP A 566 25.63 2.73 -25.28
N ALA A 567 24.78 2.94 -24.27
CA ALA A 567 23.49 3.61 -24.47
C ALA A 567 23.60 5.01 -25.09
N PRO A 568 24.50 5.92 -24.64
CA PRO A 568 24.69 7.21 -25.31
C PRO A 568 25.05 7.08 -26.78
N ALA A 569 25.97 6.16 -27.10
CA ALA A 569 26.47 5.96 -28.46
C ALA A 569 25.41 5.45 -29.44
N PHE A 570 24.38 4.73 -28.96
CA PHE A 570 23.30 4.20 -29.81
C PHE A 570 22.00 4.99 -29.76
N ILE A 571 21.79 5.79 -28.72
CA ILE A 571 20.55 6.56 -28.54
C ILE A 571 20.66 7.93 -29.21
N GLN A 572 21.76 8.65 -29.02
CA GLN A 572 21.94 10.00 -29.57
C GLN A 572 23.42 10.41 -29.61
N ASP A 573 23.95 10.73 -30.80
CA ASP A 573 25.38 11.00 -31.01
C ASP A 573 25.94 12.18 -30.19
N ASP A 574 25.10 13.15 -29.82
CA ASP A 574 25.47 14.34 -29.05
C ASP A 574 25.16 14.23 -27.55
N TYR A 575 24.91 13.03 -27.02
CA TYR A 575 24.47 12.83 -25.63
C TYR A 575 25.56 13.13 -24.60
N GLU A 576 25.34 14.16 -23.77
CA GLU A 576 26.26 14.59 -22.71
C GLU A 576 25.73 14.20 -21.33
N TRP A 577 26.44 13.33 -20.62
CA TRP A 577 26.03 12.85 -19.29
C TRP A 577 25.82 13.97 -18.26
N LEU A 578 26.70 14.97 -18.27
CA LEU A 578 26.67 16.08 -17.30
C LEU A 578 25.55 17.09 -17.57
N ASN A 579 24.97 17.07 -18.77
CA ASN A 579 23.85 17.93 -19.11
C ASN A 579 22.53 17.29 -18.65
N MET A 580 22.16 17.56 -17.39
CA MET A 580 20.99 16.95 -16.74
C MET A 580 19.65 17.29 -17.41
N GLY A 581 19.58 18.37 -18.19
CA GLY A 581 18.37 18.79 -18.91
C GLY A 581 18.28 18.27 -20.34
N GLN A 582 19.32 17.57 -20.83
CA GLN A 582 19.35 17.10 -22.21
C GLN A 582 18.45 15.87 -22.40
N GLN A 583 17.67 15.89 -23.46
CA GLN A 583 16.81 14.79 -23.88
C GLN A 583 17.61 13.71 -24.64
N PRO A 584 17.29 12.41 -24.48
CA PRO A 584 16.30 11.83 -23.56
C PRO A 584 16.79 11.74 -22.10
N MET A 585 15.88 11.92 -21.11
CA MET A 585 16.22 11.77 -19.69
C MET A 585 16.23 10.30 -19.19
N ALA A 586 15.58 9.37 -19.90
CA ALA A 586 15.35 8.01 -19.40
C ALA A 586 16.64 7.27 -18.99
N PRO A 587 17.75 7.28 -19.78
CA PRO A 587 18.98 6.60 -19.38
C PRO A 587 19.61 7.17 -18.09
N ARG A 588 19.57 8.50 -17.88
CA ARG A 588 20.08 9.14 -16.64
C ARG A 588 19.29 8.70 -15.42
N PHE A 589 17.97 8.71 -15.53
CA PHE A 589 17.11 8.35 -14.40
C PHE A 589 17.31 6.88 -13.99
N ILE A 590 17.37 5.97 -14.97
CA ILE A 590 17.64 4.54 -14.72
C ILE A 590 19.05 4.34 -14.16
N MET A 591 20.06 5.06 -14.66
CA MET A 591 21.42 4.99 -14.12
C MET A 591 21.52 5.34 -12.65
N MET A 592 20.82 6.38 -12.21
CA MET A 592 20.79 6.77 -10.80
C MET A 592 20.24 5.64 -9.93
N LEU A 593 19.14 5.02 -10.35
CA LEU A 593 18.50 3.92 -9.61
C LEU A 593 19.35 2.64 -9.63
N LEU A 594 19.96 2.29 -10.76
CA LEU A 594 20.86 1.12 -10.87
C LEU A 594 22.10 1.28 -9.99
N SER A 595 22.64 2.50 -9.89
CA SER A 595 23.78 2.83 -9.02
C SER A 595 23.40 2.76 -7.54
N ALA A 596 22.20 3.21 -7.17
CA ALA A 596 21.67 3.05 -5.82
C ALA A 596 21.53 1.57 -5.43
N LEU A 597 21.07 0.72 -6.35
CA LEU A 597 21.06 -0.74 -6.15
C LEU A 597 22.46 -1.33 -5.97
N LEU A 598 23.46 -0.87 -6.73
CA LEU A 598 24.85 -1.34 -6.58
C LEU A 598 25.38 -1.06 -5.17
N ILE A 599 25.09 0.11 -4.60
CA ILE A 599 25.49 0.46 -3.23
C ILE A 599 24.91 -0.54 -2.22
N LEU A 600 23.64 -0.91 -2.39
CA LEU A 600 23.00 -1.91 -1.54
C LEU A 600 23.61 -3.31 -1.76
N HIS A 601 23.96 -3.69 -2.99
CA HIS A 601 24.64 -4.95 -3.26
C HIS A 601 26.03 -5.02 -2.59
N ILE A 602 26.77 -3.91 -2.55
CA ILE A 602 28.05 -3.81 -1.84
C ILE A 602 27.84 -3.95 -0.33
N PHE A 603 26.79 -3.33 0.21
CA PHE A 603 26.41 -3.47 1.62
C PHE A 603 26.12 -4.93 1.99
N TRP A 604 25.32 -5.66 1.22
CA TRP A 604 25.05 -7.08 1.50
C TRP A 604 26.24 -7.98 1.21
N ALA A 605 27.08 -7.66 0.21
CA ALA A 605 28.35 -8.35 0.00
C ALA A 605 29.24 -8.27 1.25
N TYR A 606 29.37 -7.08 1.85
CA TYR A 606 30.11 -6.92 3.10
C TYR A 606 29.59 -7.84 4.21
N ILE A 607 28.27 -7.94 4.37
CA ILE A 607 27.66 -8.85 5.36
C ILE A 607 27.97 -10.32 5.04
N LEU A 608 27.84 -10.74 3.77
CA LEU A 608 28.14 -12.11 3.36
C LEU A 608 29.62 -12.48 3.60
N PHE A 609 30.55 -11.57 3.29
CA PHE A 609 31.97 -11.78 3.58
C PHE A 609 32.27 -11.78 5.07
N LYS A 610 31.57 -10.97 5.87
CA LYS A 610 31.68 -11.01 7.32
C LYS A 610 31.22 -12.36 7.88
N ILE A 611 30.09 -12.88 7.43
CA ILE A 611 29.60 -14.22 7.82
C ILE A 611 30.62 -15.30 7.44
N ALA A 612 31.23 -15.20 6.25
CA ALA A 612 32.27 -16.13 5.82
C ALA A 612 33.51 -16.07 6.72
N TYR A 613 33.97 -14.87 7.08
CA TYR A 613 35.10 -14.66 7.98
C TYR A 613 34.82 -15.19 9.39
N ASP A 614 33.66 -14.85 9.95
CA ASP A 614 33.24 -15.30 11.28
C ASP A 614 33.09 -16.83 11.29
N SER A 615 32.58 -17.45 10.22
CA SER A 615 32.47 -18.91 10.10
C SER A 615 33.81 -19.63 10.09
N VAL A 616 34.86 -19.03 9.51
CA VAL A 616 36.22 -19.61 9.50
C VAL A 616 36.85 -19.52 10.89
N ASN A 617 36.60 -18.43 11.63
CA ASN A 617 37.22 -18.19 12.93
C ASN A 617 36.47 -18.84 14.11
N GLU A 618 35.14 -18.83 14.08
CA GLU A 618 34.28 -19.35 15.15
C GLU A 618 33.77 -20.77 14.89
N GLY A 619 33.96 -21.29 13.67
CA GLY A 619 33.51 -22.63 13.27
C GLY A 619 31.98 -22.75 13.13
N VAL A 620 31.24 -21.64 13.11
CA VAL A 620 29.78 -21.59 12.99
C VAL A 620 29.36 -20.67 11.87
N LEU A 621 28.54 -21.20 10.95
CA LEU A 621 27.95 -20.43 9.87
C LEU A 621 26.61 -19.82 10.33
N ASP A 622 26.68 -18.62 10.90
CA ASP A 622 25.53 -17.90 11.49
C ASP A 622 25.24 -16.58 10.75
N ASP A 623 23.97 -16.33 10.42
CA ASP A 623 23.58 -15.08 9.74
C ASP A 623 23.35 -13.98 10.78
N VAL A 624 24.27 -13.02 10.84
CA VAL A 624 24.29 -11.91 11.81
C VAL A 624 23.04 -11.01 11.70
N ARG A 625 22.24 -11.12 10.63
CA ARG A 625 21.02 -10.32 10.46
C ARG A 625 19.79 -10.89 11.15
N GLU A 626 19.84 -12.16 11.57
CA GLU A 626 18.72 -12.85 12.22
C GLU A 626 18.84 -12.77 13.74
N ASP A 627 18.52 -11.60 14.31
CA ASP A 627 18.81 -11.25 15.71
C ASP A 627 18.03 -12.04 16.80
N TYR A 628 17.26 -13.09 16.48
CA TYR A 628 16.30 -13.66 17.45
C TYR A 628 16.07 -15.17 17.44
N ASP A 629 16.86 -15.98 16.75
CA ASP A 629 16.65 -17.44 16.83
C ASP A 629 17.46 -18.06 17.96
N GLU A 630 16.80 -18.74 18.90
CA GLU A 630 17.46 -19.59 19.92
C GLU A 630 18.44 -20.59 19.30
N ILE A 631 18.26 -20.93 18.03
CA ILE A 631 19.18 -21.74 17.22
C ILE A 631 20.55 -21.06 17.08
N SER A 632 20.60 -19.74 16.81
CA SER A 632 21.86 -18.98 16.73
C SER A 632 22.60 -18.99 18.07
N LYS A 633 21.86 -18.80 19.18
CA LYS A 633 22.40 -18.85 20.55
C LYS A 633 22.92 -20.25 20.88
N CYS A 634 22.13 -21.29 20.61
CA CYS A 634 22.51 -22.69 20.84
C CYS A 634 23.75 -23.09 20.01
N ASN A 635 23.83 -22.68 18.74
CA ASN A 635 24.98 -22.96 17.88
C ASN A 635 26.25 -22.25 18.37
N ARG A 636 26.15 -20.98 18.79
CA ARG A 636 27.27 -20.25 19.41
C ARG A 636 27.70 -20.85 20.74
N GLU A 637 26.78 -21.33 21.56
CA GLU A 637 27.10 -22.03 22.82
C GLU A 637 27.79 -23.38 22.58
N LYS A 638 27.34 -24.14 21.58
CA LYS A 638 27.99 -25.39 21.15
C LYS A 638 29.39 -25.17 20.61
N ALA A 639 29.63 -24.11 19.85
CA ALA A 639 30.98 -23.80 19.36
C ALA A 639 31.92 -23.29 20.46
N LYS A 640 31.41 -22.48 21.39
CA LYS A 640 32.16 -22.02 22.56
C LYS A 640 32.55 -23.13 23.53
N THR A 641 31.78 -24.22 23.57
CA THR A 641 32.12 -25.43 24.34
C THR A 641 33.15 -26.27 23.60
N LYS A 642 33.02 -26.42 22.28
CA LYS A 642 33.98 -27.16 21.44
C LYS A 642 35.38 -26.54 21.43
N ASN A 643 35.50 -25.21 21.35
CA ASN A 643 36.80 -24.50 21.40
C ASN A 643 37.41 -24.39 22.81
N LYS A 644 36.76 -24.94 23.85
CA LYS A 644 37.33 -25.03 25.21
C LYS A 644 37.90 -26.41 25.52
N ASP A 645 37.56 -27.41 24.72
CA ASP A 645 37.97 -28.81 24.90
C ASP A 645 39.10 -29.23 23.92
N ASP A 646 39.50 -28.33 23.00
CA ASP A 646 40.72 -28.38 22.18
C ASP A 646 41.75 -27.37 22.72
#